data_AF-A0A6N2D300-F1
#
_entry.id   AF-A0A6N2D300-F1
#
_cell.length_a   1.000
_cell.length_b   1.000
_cell.length_c   1.000
_cell.angle_alpha   90.00
_cell.angle_beta   90.00
_cell.angle_gamma   90.00
#
_symmetry.space_group_name_H-M   'P 1'
#
loop_
_entity.id
_entity.type
_entity.pdbx_description
1 polymer ?
#
loop_
_entity_poly.entity_id
_entity_poly.type
_entity_poly.pdbx_seq_one_letter_code
_entity_poly.pdbx_strand_id
1 'polypeptide(L)'
;MAETVPGEASGAPVAPEDASRSDGRGRRLWVRVLLAVGQALLIGLCLLLGGMAAQCGFEEVRDMRRLERVPQSATGAPLPGEINITGTALAGPAGLLQSPDTGTACIGYRYHVEREERDSEGNTRWVTVRDERRMNPFLVDDGSGAIRVSEPLRADLRWRSSHRRRSGNMRYTEYRLHPGDEAFVFGWAEVPSTLDRAATIRFDAEGQYRPIISRLGEQEARESMALSSVLLSWLGTTLLSLAVFFLFGLFRWHDTRAYVVLVSIVLGSALLAQGYAMVRDDLVDAAHRAERLREAAAAMWLAQGLAGEATLEREGVDRLPASTAFHLSRARIDVARAVERSLEQRGRFPERLVARMASVPPLQPLALDGDERARAEELDAAWEPARLRSVWAVIFLVVGLVGAFLFGLFGIRRVRVKRLIENLPTTPAAGVSFGLVEIGGSAAPCTSATGEVPGGGEGGHTFNGPVSRLPCLWYHYVVQEKRGSGKNSSWVTIHDERTWAPFESIDSSGRIRIYPLGCEYYTSHTCRSGGGRRTYTERAIRPGDALYVLGTAEIDETSGDRLCIVRGDETDPYIVSNLSEREVMIRKARVAQFLLNLGINAFVLAALLGFGIAGSFAATDYLMAALVGPVYLAILHVVLMYNDLVFLRQRVERNRANIDVALKKRHDLVQSVLPVVRGFAAHEASLLERVAELRTASRVEEEASRTRVQALGPQLRALREAYPSLGSDGLFRELEELLTALENDIALTRSGLNDAVERYNSRREAFPEVVLARTFGFARMPLLEFEAAIVEVPRATRTRALTGIIPVAVPAGATSIPVAEPVVSAPPGVVSGGEPAAVGASAGSDGSRASRPEIVAPPRPRRAVSGGESSATPGSSALAVEVQRPDGQWRAAEIVRGPDAGGRFQVRYADGAEAWVEGRQLRMAARG
;
A
#
# COMPACT_ATOMS: atom_id res chain seq x y z
N MET A 1 -10.51 59.47 60.80
CA MET A 1 -10.61 60.60 59.87
C MET A 1 -10.75 59.98 58.49
N ALA A 2 -11.96 59.81 57.96
CA ALA A 2 -12.84 60.85 57.40
C ALA A 2 -12.27 61.34 56.05
N GLU A 3 -12.97 61.33 54.90
CA GLU A 3 -14.37 60.95 54.62
C GLU A 3 -14.60 60.83 53.09
N THR A 4 -15.82 60.43 52.68
CA THR A 4 -16.45 60.53 51.33
C THR A 4 -16.29 59.37 50.31
N VAL A 5 -17.32 59.28 49.47
CA VAL A 5 -17.99 58.16 48.74
C VAL A 5 -18.84 58.84 47.62
N PRO A 6 -19.41 58.23 46.54
CA PRO A 6 -19.38 56.86 46.01
C PRO A 6 -18.90 56.73 44.53
N GLY A 7 -18.89 55.49 44.00
CA GLY A 7 -18.99 55.19 42.57
C GLY A 7 -19.73 53.86 42.36
N GLU A 8 -20.80 53.85 41.56
CA GLU A 8 -21.75 52.73 41.48
C GLU A 8 -21.24 51.49 40.73
N ALA A 9 -21.85 50.34 41.03
CA ALA A 9 -21.48 49.04 40.48
C ALA A 9 -22.28 48.69 39.21
N SER A 10 -21.59 48.12 38.22
CA SER A 10 -22.18 47.36 37.12
C SER A 10 -21.22 46.25 36.70
N GLY A 11 -21.31 45.09 37.38
CA GLY A 11 -20.49 43.93 37.09
C GLY A 11 -21.08 43.07 35.97
N ALA A 12 -20.44 43.04 34.81
CA ALA A 12 -20.67 42.00 33.80
C ALA A 12 -19.74 40.79 34.08
N PRO A 13 -20.21 39.54 33.98
CA PRO A 13 -19.39 38.38 34.28
C PRO A 13 -18.33 38.15 33.21
N VAL A 14 -17.06 38.02 33.64
CA VAL A 14 -15.94 37.62 32.77
C VAL A 14 -16.15 36.19 32.29
N ALA A 15 -16.17 35.99 30.97
CA ALA A 15 -16.23 34.66 30.38
C ALA A 15 -14.90 33.90 30.58
N PRO A 16 -14.91 32.59 30.87
CA PRO A 16 -13.69 31.84 31.15
C PRO A 16 -12.91 31.53 29.86
N GLU A 17 -11.69 32.08 29.75
CA GLU A 17 -10.78 31.82 28.64
C GLU A 17 -9.97 30.51 28.79
N ASP A 18 -9.94 29.75 27.70
CA ASP A 18 -8.78 28.97 27.20
C ASP A 18 -8.02 27.95 28.09
N ALA A 19 -8.70 27.27 29.02
CA ALA A 19 -8.12 26.10 29.70
C ALA A 19 -7.92 24.84 28.81
N SER A 20 -8.52 24.77 27.61
CA SER A 20 -8.54 23.53 26.78
C SER A 20 -7.54 23.48 25.62
N ARG A 21 -6.88 24.60 25.27
CA ARG A 21 -5.96 24.66 24.11
C ARG A 21 -4.55 24.12 24.39
N SER A 22 -4.06 24.19 25.63
CA SER A 22 -2.69 23.80 26.01
C SER A 22 -2.50 22.27 26.05
N ASP A 23 -3.35 21.55 26.79
CA ASP A 23 -3.28 20.09 26.97
C ASP A 23 -3.32 19.32 25.64
N GLY A 24 -4.16 19.79 24.71
CA GLY A 24 -4.28 19.20 23.37
C GLY A 24 -3.02 19.30 22.51
N ARG A 25 -2.07 20.20 22.79
CA ARG A 25 -0.83 20.33 21.99
C ARG A 25 0.24 19.33 22.43
N GLY A 26 0.47 19.21 23.74
CA GLY A 26 1.40 18.24 24.32
C GLY A 26 1.00 16.79 23.99
N ARG A 27 -0.27 16.44 24.17
CA ARG A 27 -0.79 15.10 23.86
C ARG A 27 -0.65 14.73 22.36
N ARG A 28 -0.78 15.69 21.45
CA ARG A 28 -0.54 15.48 20.00
C ARG A 28 0.94 15.29 19.66
N LEU A 29 1.85 15.96 20.36
CA LEU A 29 3.29 15.73 20.22
C LEU A 29 3.68 14.32 20.71
N TRP A 30 3.22 13.92 21.90
CA TRP A 30 3.46 12.58 22.44
C TRP A 30 2.96 11.45 21.54
N VAL A 31 1.76 11.58 20.95
CA VAL A 31 1.25 10.59 19.99
C VAL A 31 2.13 10.51 18.72
N ARG A 32 2.66 11.65 18.23
CA ARG A 32 3.59 11.65 17.08
C ARG A 32 4.92 10.96 17.43
N VAL A 33 5.47 11.21 18.62
CA VAL A 33 6.70 10.54 19.10
C VAL A 33 6.47 9.04 19.27
N LEU A 34 5.36 8.62 19.89
CA LEU A 34 5.02 7.20 20.07
C LEU A 34 4.87 6.47 18.73
N LEU A 35 4.23 7.11 17.73
CA LEU A 35 4.10 6.55 16.38
C LEU A 35 5.47 6.42 15.67
N ALA A 36 6.36 7.41 15.83
CA ALA A 36 7.71 7.37 15.27
C ALA A 36 8.56 6.26 15.91
N VAL A 37 8.53 6.13 17.24
CA VAL A 37 9.20 5.02 17.96
C VAL A 37 8.63 3.67 17.53
N GLY A 38 7.30 3.54 17.42
CA GLY A 38 6.67 2.32 16.91
C GLY A 38 7.10 1.96 15.48
N GLN A 39 7.24 2.96 14.59
CA GLN A 39 7.77 2.75 13.24
C GLN A 39 9.25 2.34 13.26
N ALA A 40 10.10 2.96 14.09
CA ALA A 40 11.50 2.57 14.22
C ALA A 40 11.67 1.12 14.73
N LEU A 41 10.87 0.71 15.72
CA LEU A 41 10.83 -0.67 16.22
C LEU A 41 10.38 -1.66 15.13
N LEU A 42 9.37 -1.30 14.33
CA LEU A 42 8.91 -2.12 13.20
C LEU A 42 9.97 -2.24 12.10
N ILE A 43 10.74 -1.18 11.80
CA ILE A 43 11.88 -1.23 10.88
C ILE A 43 12.92 -2.23 11.40
N GLY A 44 13.35 -2.10 12.66
CA GLY A 44 14.32 -3.00 13.27
C GLY A 44 13.86 -4.46 13.28
N LEU A 45 12.59 -4.72 13.62
CA LEU A 45 12.00 -6.05 13.60
C LEU A 45 11.93 -6.64 12.19
N CYS A 46 11.56 -5.84 11.19
CA CYS A 46 11.51 -6.29 9.79
C CYS A 46 12.91 -6.59 9.23
N LEU A 47 13.93 -5.80 9.58
CA LEU A 47 15.31 -6.07 9.18
C LEU A 47 15.87 -7.33 9.85
N LEU A 48 15.62 -7.52 11.15
CA LEU A 48 16.08 -8.70 11.89
C LEU A 48 15.40 -9.98 11.40
N LEU A 49 14.06 -10.02 11.39
CA LEU A 49 13.32 -11.20 10.93
C LEU A 49 13.50 -11.44 9.42
N GLY A 50 13.63 -10.36 8.62
CA GLY A 50 13.88 -10.46 7.19
C GLY A 50 15.26 -11.03 6.89
N GLY A 51 16.29 -10.58 7.61
CA GLY A 51 17.64 -11.15 7.52
C GLY A 51 17.69 -12.62 7.94
N MET A 52 17.05 -12.99 9.05
CA MET A 52 16.95 -14.38 9.49
C MET A 52 16.23 -15.26 8.47
N ALA A 53 15.07 -14.82 7.95
CA ALA A 53 14.32 -15.59 6.94
C ALA A 53 15.09 -15.73 5.62
N ALA A 54 15.78 -14.67 5.17
CA ALA A 54 16.63 -14.72 3.98
C ALA A 54 17.83 -15.66 4.15
N GLN A 55 18.44 -15.69 5.35
CA GLN A 55 19.56 -16.57 5.67
C GLN A 55 19.12 -18.05 5.74
N CYS A 56 18.06 -18.36 6.50
CA CYS A 56 17.53 -19.73 6.56
C CYS A 56 17.01 -20.22 5.19
N GLY A 57 16.42 -19.33 4.39
CA GLY A 57 16.04 -19.62 3.02
C GLY A 57 17.23 -20.00 2.15
N PHE A 58 18.30 -19.20 2.19
CA PHE A 58 19.55 -19.44 1.46
C PHE A 58 20.23 -20.76 1.88
N GLU A 59 20.24 -21.07 3.18
CA GLU A 59 20.78 -22.33 3.72
C GLU A 59 20.00 -23.55 3.21
N GLU A 60 18.66 -23.51 3.19
CA GLU A 60 17.83 -24.57 2.59
C GLU A 60 18.06 -24.72 1.07
N VAL A 61 18.27 -23.62 0.31
CA VAL A 61 18.69 -23.74 -1.10
C VAL A 61 20.03 -24.45 -1.20
N ARG A 62 21.03 -24.05 -0.40
CA ARG A 62 22.37 -24.62 -0.47
C ARG A 62 22.37 -26.12 -0.16
N ASP A 63 21.63 -26.55 0.86
CA ASP A 63 21.50 -27.97 1.18
C ASP A 63 20.75 -28.75 0.09
N MET A 64 19.72 -28.17 -0.53
CA MET A 64 19.03 -28.79 -1.68
C MET A 64 19.98 -28.96 -2.88
N ARG A 65 20.78 -27.95 -3.20
CA ARG A 65 21.69 -27.97 -4.36
C ARG A 65 22.96 -28.79 -4.11
N ARG A 66 23.37 -28.94 -2.85
CA ARG A 66 24.37 -29.95 -2.45
C ARG A 66 23.85 -31.35 -2.75
N LEU A 67 22.62 -31.67 -2.32
CA LEU A 67 22.01 -32.96 -2.57
C LEU A 67 21.83 -33.25 -4.07
N GLU A 68 21.34 -32.29 -4.85
CA GLU A 68 21.19 -32.39 -6.31
C GLU A 68 22.50 -32.66 -7.07
N ARG A 69 23.65 -32.28 -6.50
CA ARG A 69 24.98 -32.41 -7.14
C ARG A 69 25.75 -33.65 -6.75
N VAL A 70 25.40 -34.32 -5.66
CA VAL A 70 26.00 -35.60 -5.28
C VAL A 70 25.27 -36.71 -6.06
N PRO A 71 25.91 -37.32 -7.07
CA PRO A 71 25.27 -38.36 -7.86
C PRO A 71 24.94 -39.57 -6.98
N GLN A 72 23.90 -40.31 -7.35
CA GLN A 72 23.61 -41.58 -6.68
C GLN A 72 24.76 -42.56 -6.90
N SER A 73 25.31 -43.09 -5.81
CA SER A 73 26.38 -44.09 -5.79
C SER A 73 25.81 -45.48 -5.55
N ALA A 74 26.45 -46.49 -6.15
CA ALA A 74 26.11 -47.88 -5.95
C ALA A 74 26.58 -48.36 -4.57
N THR A 75 25.72 -49.03 -3.80
CA THR A 75 26.07 -49.62 -2.48
C THR A 75 27.21 -50.64 -2.57
N GLY A 76 27.34 -51.33 -3.70
CA GLY A 76 28.41 -52.28 -3.99
C GLY A 76 29.75 -51.64 -4.33
N ALA A 77 29.81 -50.33 -4.61
CA ALA A 77 31.06 -49.61 -4.89
C ALA A 77 31.03 -48.14 -4.41
N PRO A 78 30.90 -47.90 -3.10
CA PRO A 78 30.86 -46.55 -2.54
C PRO A 78 32.24 -45.88 -2.61
N LEU A 79 32.24 -44.56 -2.79
CA LEU A 79 33.45 -43.73 -2.69
C LEU A 79 33.49 -43.02 -1.33
N PRO A 80 34.67 -42.71 -0.77
CA PRO A 80 34.78 -41.88 0.42
C PRO A 80 34.16 -40.48 0.23
N GLY A 81 33.44 -39.98 1.24
CA GLY A 81 32.92 -38.60 1.25
C GLY A 81 31.40 -38.48 1.26
N GLU A 82 30.87 -37.35 0.78
CA GLU A 82 29.43 -37.11 0.58
C GLU A 82 28.86 -38.18 -0.36
N ILE A 83 27.93 -39.01 0.14
CA ILE A 83 27.31 -40.08 -0.65
C ILE A 83 25.78 -39.98 -0.63
N ASN A 84 25.18 -40.23 -1.79
CA ASN A 84 23.75 -40.34 -2.01
C ASN A 84 23.44 -41.79 -2.42
N ILE A 85 22.57 -42.48 -1.67
CA ILE A 85 22.16 -43.85 -1.96
C ILE A 85 20.65 -43.99 -1.78
N THR A 86 20.01 -44.70 -2.71
CA THR A 86 18.64 -45.22 -2.56
C THR A 86 18.66 -46.73 -2.72
N GLY A 87 18.03 -47.46 -1.81
CA GLY A 87 17.95 -48.92 -1.87
C GLY A 87 17.00 -49.49 -0.81
N THR A 88 16.90 -50.81 -0.75
CA THR A 88 16.05 -51.52 0.22
C THR A 88 16.70 -51.49 1.61
N ALA A 89 15.97 -51.04 2.62
CA ALA A 89 16.42 -51.07 4.00
C ALA A 89 16.32 -52.51 4.57
N LEU A 90 17.44 -53.06 5.02
CA LEU A 90 17.55 -54.39 5.60
C LEU A 90 17.95 -54.31 7.08
N ALA A 91 17.53 -55.30 7.87
CA ALA A 91 17.86 -55.36 9.29
C ALA A 91 19.38 -55.47 9.51
N GLY A 92 19.95 -54.56 10.31
CA GLY A 92 21.37 -54.61 10.66
C GLY A 92 21.66 -55.56 11.84
N PRO A 93 22.95 -55.70 12.22
CA PRO A 93 23.39 -56.64 13.26
C PRO A 93 22.86 -56.32 14.67
N ALA A 94 22.30 -55.12 14.89
CA ALA A 94 21.64 -54.75 16.14
C ALA A 94 20.17 -55.24 16.24
N GLY A 95 19.64 -55.87 15.20
CA GLY A 95 18.27 -56.36 15.14
C GLY A 95 17.22 -55.25 14.99
N LEU A 96 15.95 -55.60 15.20
CA LEU A 96 14.81 -54.69 15.07
C LEU A 96 14.35 -54.13 16.42
N LEU A 97 13.91 -52.88 16.39
CA LEU A 97 13.21 -52.20 17.48
C LEU A 97 11.71 -52.50 17.43
N GLN A 98 11.04 -52.34 18.57
CA GLN A 98 9.57 -52.35 18.65
C GLN A 98 9.07 -50.91 18.82
N SER A 99 8.06 -50.52 18.03
CA SER A 99 7.50 -49.16 18.11
C SER A 99 6.61 -48.94 19.35
N PRO A 100 6.58 -47.74 19.97
CA PRO A 100 6.04 -47.59 21.33
C PRO A 100 4.52 -47.69 21.53
N ASP A 101 3.69 -47.41 20.52
CA ASP A 101 2.21 -47.48 20.61
C ASP A 101 1.67 -48.74 19.94
N THR A 102 2.20 -49.12 18.77
CA THR A 102 1.71 -50.29 18.01
C THR A 102 2.53 -51.56 18.19
N GLY A 103 3.67 -51.53 18.89
CA GLY A 103 4.50 -52.72 19.13
C GLY A 103 4.97 -53.43 17.86
N THR A 104 5.18 -52.68 16.78
CA THR A 104 5.52 -53.25 15.47
C THR A 104 7.04 -53.24 15.25
N ALA A 105 7.57 -54.34 14.73
CA ALA A 105 8.99 -54.48 14.41
C ALA A 105 9.42 -53.48 13.32
N CYS A 106 10.47 -52.72 13.59
CA CYS A 106 11.00 -51.68 12.72
C CYS A 106 12.52 -51.50 12.91
N ILE A 107 13.20 -50.96 11.90
CA ILE A 107 14.60 -50.55 11.97
C ILE A 107 14.74 -49.30 12.87
N GLY A 108 13.79 -48.37 12.75
CA GLY A 108 13.72 -47.17 13.58
C GLY A 108 12.32 -46.59 13.62
N TYR A 109 12.08 -45.76 14.64
CA TYR A 109 10.85 -45.03 14.83
C TYR A 109 11.09 -43.59 15.32
N ARG A 110 10.16 -42.71 14.96
CA ARG A 110 9.89 -41.45 15.66
C ARG A 110 8.50 -41.54 16.27
N TYR A 111 8.40 -41.31 17.57
CA TYR A 111 7.16 -41.34 18.31
C TYR A 111 6.87 -39.95 18.87
N HIS A 112 5.88 -39.30 18.27
CA HIS A 112 5.50 -37.92 18.58
C HIS A 112 4.13 -37.93 19.26
N VAL A 113 4.09 -37.43 20.49
CA VAL A 113 2.91 -37.37 21.34
C VAL A 113 2.61 -35.93 21.69
N GLU A 114 1.42 -35.49 21.35
CA GLU A 114 0.93 -34.13 21.57
C GLU A 114 -0.30 -34.15 22.48
N ARG A 115 -0.44 -33.09 23.28
CA ARG A 115 -1.64 -32.80 24.07
C ARG A 115 -2.36 -31.60 23.48
N GLU A 116 -3.67 -31.73 23.34
CA GLU A 116 -4.57 -30.63 23.06
C GLU A 116 -4.75 -29.80 24.34
N GLU A 117 -4.11 -28.65 24.37
CA GLU A 117 -4.34 -27.62 25.37
C GLU A 117 -5.40 -26.66 24.87
N ARG A 118 -6.36 -26.32 25.73
CA ARG A 118 -7.31 -25.24 25.49
C ARG A 118 -6.87 -24.02 26.31
N ASP A 119 -6.71 -22.88 25.65
CA ASP A 119 -6.42 -21.63 26.34
C ASP A 119 -7.65 -21.09 27.09
N SER A 120 -7.48 -19.97 27.81
CA SER A 120 -8.57 -19.30 28.52
C SER A 120 -9.60 -18.60 27.60
N GLU A 121 -9.42 -18.68 26.28
CA GLU A 121 -10.32 -18.14 25.26
C GLU A 121 -11.21 -19.21 24.63
N GLY A 122 -10.83 -20.48 24.75
CA GLY A 122 -11.46 -21.61 24.10
C GLY A 122 -10.72 -22.13 22.86
N ASN A 123 -9.62 -21.49 22.44
CA ASN A 123 -8.82 -21.96 21.32
C ASN A 123 -8.02 -23.19 21.73
N THR A 124 -8.01 -24.21 20.87
CA THR A 124 -7.23 -25.44 21.08
C THR A 124 -5.92 -25.40 20.30
N ARG A 125 -4.80 -25.65 20.98
CA ARG A 125 -3.48 -25.85 20.38
C ARG A 125 -2.93 -27.23 20.72
N TRP A 126 -2.13 -27.79 19.83
CA TRP A 126 -1.37 -29.02 20.12
C TRP A 126 -0.01 -28.64 20.68
N VAL A 127 0.37 -29.25 21.81
CA VAL A 127 1.67 -29.06 22.46
C VAL A 127 2.38 -30.41 22.56
N THR A 128 3.61 -30.49 22.06
CA THR A 128 4.44 -31.69 22.16
C THR A 128 4.71 -32.04 23.64
N VAL A 129 4.30 -33.24 24.05
CA VAL A 129 4.56 -33.82 25.38
C VAL A 129 5.75 -34.77 25.35
N ARG A 130 5.93 -35.51 24.25
CA ARG A 130 7.05 -36.43 24.01
C ARG A 130 7.38 -36.43 22.52
N ASP A 131 8.64 -36.28 22.17
CA ASP A 131 9.16 -36.54 20.82
C ASP A 131 10.40 -37.43 21.00
N GLU A 132 10.23 -38.71 20.74
CA GLU A 132 11.28 -39.72 20.89
C GLU A 132 11.69 -40.21 19.51
N ARG A 133 13.00 -40.32 19.29
CA ARG A 133 13.58 -40.87 18.06
C ARG A 133 14.57 -41.97 18.44
N ARG A 134 14.44 -43.14 17.82
CA ARG A 134 15.35 -44.26 18.02
C ARG A 134 15.50 -45.05 16.71
N MET A 135 16.73 -45.38 16.33
CA MET A 135 17.00 -46.15 15.12
C MET A 135 18.24 -47.01 15.34
N ASN A 136 18.14 -48.30 15.03
CA ASN A 136 19.29 -49.19 15.06
C ASN A 136 20.13 -49.00 13.78
N PRO A 137 21.46 -49.25 13.84
CA PRO A 137 22.28 -49.40 12.63
C PRO A 137 21.69 -50.48 11.71
N PHE A 138 21.64 -50.20 10.41
CA PHE A 138 20.96 -51.02 9.41
C PHE A 138 21.79 -51.17 8.14
N LEU A 139 21.28 -51.92 7.16
CA LEU A 139 21.92 -52.13 5.86
C LEU A 139 21.03 -51.51 4.77
N VAL A 140 21.62 -50.95 3.72
CA VAL A 140 20.91 -50.52 2.50
C VAL A 140 21.47 -51.30 1.32
N ASP A 141 20.60 -51.90 0.53
CA ASP A 141 20.93 -52.76 -0.61
C ASP A 141 20.17 -52.30 -1.87
N ASP A 142 20.91 -51.91 -2.91
CA ASP A 142 20.36 -51.47 -4.21
C ASP A 142 20.40 -52.56 -5.30
N GLY A 143 20.83 -53.78 -4.95
CA GLY A 143 21.08 -54.89 -5.85
C GLY A 143 22.52 -55.02 -6.35
N SER A 144 23.36 -53.99 -6.19
CA SER A 144 24.81 -54.05 -6.46
C SER A 144 25.64 -54.53 -5.26
N GLY A 145 25.07 -54.46 -4.05
CA GLY A 145 25.71 -54.86 -2.79
C GLY A 145 24.97 -54.27 -1.59
N ALA A 146 25.49 -54.48 -0.37
CA ALA A 146 24.89 -53.92 0.84
C ALA A 146 25.89 -53.04 1.62
N ILE A 147 25.51 -51.81 1.93
CA ILE A 147 26.32 -50.87 2.72
C ILE A 147 25.72 -50.69 4.12
N ARG A 148 26.58 -50.57 5.14
CA ARG A 148 26.15 -50.35 6.53
C ARG A 148 25.83 -48.89 6.77
N VAL A 149 24.71 -48.61 7.43
CA VAL A 149 24.32 -47.29 7.90
C VAL A 149 24.48 -47.25 9.43
N SER A 150 25.26 -46.29 9.94
CA SER A 150 25.53 -46.13 11.37
C SER A 150 24.31 -45.62 12.15
N GLU A 151 24.41 -45.56 13.49
CA GLU A 151 23.37 -44.94 14.31
C GLU A 151 23.23 -43.44 13.95
N PRO A 152 22.03 -42.96 13.56
CA PRO A 152 21.87 -41.66 12.92
C PRO A 152 21.42 -40.57 13.91
N LEU A 153 22.21 -40.34 14.96
CA LEU A 153 21.91 -39.39 16.04
C LEU A 153 21.62 -37.94 15.59
N ARG A 154 21.98 -37.57 14.35
CA ARG A 154 21.81 -36.23 13.78
C ARG A 154 20.95 -36.16 12.50
N ALA A 155 20.46 -37.29 11.96
CA ALA A 155 19.76 -37.28 10.66
C ALA A 155 18.34 -36.68 10.72
N ASP A 156 17.97 -35.97 9.66
CA ASP A 156 16.59 -35.53 9.40
C ASP A 156 15.75 -36.73 8.90
N LEU A 157 14.76 -37.14 9.70
CA LEU A 157 13.95 -38.33 9.46
C LEU A 157 12.66 -37.95 8.71
N ARG A 158 12.66 -38.13 7.39
CA ARG A 158 11.56 -37.73 6.49
C ARG A 158 10.68 -38.93 6.13
N TRP A 159 9.76 -39.24 7.04
CA TRP A 159 8.86 -40.39 6.92
C TRP A 159 7.40 -39.91 6.95
N ARG A 160 6.51 -40.58 6.18
CA ARG A 160 5.05 -40.42 6.37
C ARG A 160 4.61 -41.12 7.65
N SER A 161 3.56 -40.60 8.31
CA SER A 161 3.04 -41.18 9.55
C SER A 161 2.51 -42.58 9.30
N SER A 162 3.15 -43.57 9.92
CA SER A 162 2.85 -44.99 9.75
C SER A 162 1.70 -45.47 10.66
N HIS A 163 1.43 -44.73 11.74
CA HIS A 163 0.22 -44.88 12.55
C HIS A 163 -0.14 -43.54 13.20
N ARG A 164 -1.43 -43.29 13.41
CA ARG A 164 -1.91 -42.14 14.19
C ARG A 164 -3.16 -42.52 14.98
N ARG A 165 -3.13 -42.28 16.28
CA ARG A 165 -4.21 -42.55 17.23
C ARG A 165 -4.52 -41.30 18.05
N ARG A 166 -5.79 -41.10 18.40
CA ARG A 166 -6.22 -40.08 19.37
C ARG A 166 -6.89 -40.78 20.55
N SER A 167 -6.56 -40.37 21.77
CA SER A 167 -7.21 -40.84 23.00
C SER A 167 -7.48 -39.65 23.90
N GLY A 168 -8.74 -39.24 24.02
CA GLY A 168 -9.13 -37.98 24.63
C GLY A 168 -8.38 -36.78 24.01
N ASN A 169 -7.73 -36.00 24.87
CA ASN A 169 -6.94 -34.82 24.48
C ASN A 169 -5.52 -35.17 24.02
N MET A 170 -5.14 -36.44 23.91
CA MET A 170 -3.80 -36.86 23.47
C MET A 170 -3.83 -37.36 22.03
N ARG A 171 -2.87 -36.93 21.20
CA ARG A 171 -2.62 -37.41 19.84
C ARG A 171 -1.26 -38.11 19.82
N TYR A 172 -1.25 -39.35 19.35
CA TYR A 172 -0.09 -40.21 19.23
C TYR A 172 0.17 -40.43 17.75
N THR A 173 1.38 -40.13 17.28
CA THR A 173 1.79 -40.34 15.89
C THR A 173 3.10 -41.11 15.86
N GLU A 174 3.08 -42.28 15.21
CA GLU A 174 4.28 -43.06 14.92
C GLU A 174 4.69 -42.88 13.47
N TYR A 175 5.99 -42.68 13.28
CA TYR A 175 6.68 -42.76 12.00
C TYR A 175 7.68 -43.91 12.12
N ARG A 176 7.68 -44.86 11.18
CA ARG A 176 8.48 -46.09 11.26
C ARG A 176 9.23 -46.32 9.96
N LEU A 177 10.40 -46.95 10.03
CA LEU A 177 11.12 -47.56 8.91
C LEU A 177 11.14 -49.07 9.11
N HIS A 178 10.62 -49.83 8.17
CA HIS A 178 10.54 -51.30 8.23
C HIS A 178 11.60 -51.94 7.33
N PRO A 179 12.04 -53.18 7.63
CA PRO A 179 12.78 -53.98 6.66
C PRO A 179 11.96 -54.18 5.39
N GLY A 180 12.59 -54.01 4.22
CA GLY A 180 11.92 -54.04 2.92
C GLY A 180 11.33 -52.70 2.46
N ASP A 181 11.34 -51.65 3.30
CA ASP A 181 11.06 -50.29 2.82
C ASP A 181 12.21 -49.78 1.94
N GLU A 182 11.87 -49.05 0.88
CA GLU A 182 12.85 -48.21 0.17
C GLU A 182 13.32 -47.08 1.09
N ALA A 183 14.64 -46.96 1.25
CA ALA A 183 15.29 -45.93 2.04
C ALA A 183 16.27 -45.13 1.18
N PHE A 184 16.03 -43.83 1.13
CA PHE A 184 16.98 -42.85 0.65
C PHE A 184 17.85 -42.38 1.82
N VAL A 185 19.18 -42.44 1.65
CA VAL A 185 20.18 -42.07 2.65
C VAL A 185 21.19 -41.11 2.04
N PHE A 186 21.31 -39.94 2.66
CA PHE A 186 22.34 -38.94 2.35
C PHE A 186 23.24 -38.76 3.56
N GLY A 187 24.53 -39.06 3.41
CA GLY A 187 25.47 -39.21 4.53
C GLY A 187 26.93 -39.10 4.11
N TRP A 188 27.85 -39.40 5.04
CA TRP A 188 29.28 -39.51 4.75
C TRP A 188 29.71 -40.98 4.68
N ALA A 189 30.14 -41.45 3.51
CA ALA A 189 30.75 -42.76 3.37
C ALA A 189 32.17 -42.77 3.94
N GLU A 190 32.39 -43.58 4.96
CA GLU A 190 33.72 -44.01 5.40
C GLU A 190 34.02 -45.36 4.71
N VAL A 191 34.89 -45.31 3.70
CA VAL A 191 35.37 -46.49 2.96
C VAL A 191 36.79 -46.78 3.43
N PRO A 192 37.05 -47.93 4.09
CA PRO A 192 38.39 -48.30 4.54
C PRO A 192 39.36 -48.46 3.37
N SER A 193 40.63 -48.07 3.57
CA SER A 193 41.67 -48.19 2.54
C SER A 193 41.99 -49.63 2.12
N THR A 194 41.70 -50.61 2.99
CA THR A 194 41.70 -52.03 2.63
C THR A 194 40.28 -52.52 2.38
N LEU A 195 40.04 -53.08 1.19
CA LEU A 195 38.74 -53.58 0.71
C LEU A 195 38.13 -54.72 1.57
N ASP A 196 38.90 -55.30 2.50
CA ASP A 196 38.45 -56.34 3.44
C ASP A 196 37.46 -55.84 4.51
N ARG A 197 37.32 -54.53 4.71
CA ARG A 197 36.37 -53.95 5.67
C ARG A 197 35.20 -53.29 4.95
N ALA A 198 33.98 -53.70 5.31
CA ALA A 198 32.75 -53.15 4.76
C ALA A 198 32.63 -51.63 4.99
N ALA A 199 32.34 -50.89 3.91
CA ALA A 199 32.08 -49.46 3.96
C ALA A 199 30.87 -49.14 4.87
N THR A 200 30.93 -48.00 5.54
CA THR A 200 29.88 -47.55 6.47
C THR A 200 29.53 -46.09 6.23
N ILE A 201 28.23 -45.79 6.08
CA ILE A 201 27.70 -44.44 6.08
C ILE A 201 27.59 -43.94 7.52
N ARG A 202 28.17 -42.78 7.78
CA ARG A 202 28.20 -42.08 9.06
C ARG A 202 27.52 -40.72 8.97
N PHE A 203 27.09 -40.23 10.13
CA PHE A 203 26.37 -38.96 10.30
C PHE A 203 26.96 -38.07 11.42
N ASP A 204 28.10 -38.48 11.97
CA ASP A 204 28.84 -37.77 13.03
C ASP A 204 30.06 -37.00 12.49
N ALA A 205 30.54 -37.33 11.28
CA ALA A 205 31.60 -36.61 10.59
C ALA A 205 31.23 -35.12 10.37
N GLU A 206 32.17 -34.21 10.68
CA GLU A 206 32.05 -32.80 10.36
C GLU A 206 32.15 -32.60 8.84
N GLY A 207 31.00 -32.47 8.18
CA GLY A 207 30.91 -32.34 6.73
C GLY A 207 29.92 -31.26 6.28
N GLN A 208 30.06 -30.81 5.04
CA GLN A 208 29.21 -29.79 4.43
C GLN A 208 27.89 -30.36 3.88
N TYR A 209 27.23 -31.24 4.63
CA TYR A 209 25.98 -31.87 4.19
C TYR A 209 25.00 -31.98 5.36
N ARG A 210 23.70 -31.92 5.03
CA ARG A 210 22.63 -32.18 5.99
C ARG A 210 22.28 -33.67 5.93
N PRO A 211 22.52 -34.47 6.99
CA PRO A 211 22.23 -35.90 6.97
C PRO A 211 20.71 -36.14 6.84
N ILE A 212 20.30 -36.93 5.85
CA ILE A 212 18.88 -37.23 5.58
C ILE A 212 18.67 -38.74 5.51
N ILE A 213 17.61 -39.24 6.15
CA ILE A 213 17.09 -40.59 5.95
C ILE A 213 15.59 -40.48 5.67
N SER A 214 15.18 -40.87 4.47
CA SER A 214 13.81 -40.69 3.95
C SER A 214 13.21 -42.00 3.44
N ARG A 215 11.89 -42.11 3.58
CA ARG A 215 11.05 -43.16 2.93
C ARG A 215 10.32 -42.65 1.68
N LEU A 216 10.65 -41.43 1.25
CA LEU A 216 9.94 -40.68 0.21
C LEU A 216 10.80 -40.49 -1.05
N GLY A 217 11.89 -41.24 -1.15
CA GLY A 217 12.92 -41.07 -2.17
C GLY A 217 13.65 -39.73 -2.07
N GLU A 218 14.61 -39.55 -2.98
CA GLU A 218 15.39 -38.33 -3.13
C GLU A 218 14.54 -37.14 -3.61
N GLN A 219 13.62 -37.38 -4.56
CA GLN A 219 12.89 -36.32 -5.26
C GLN A 219 11.93 -35.55 -4.34
N GLU A 220 11.18 -36.23 -3.46
CA GLU A 220 10.28 -35.58 -2.48
C GLU A 220 11.09 -34.84 -1.38
N ALA A 221 12.30 -35.31 -1.06
CA ALA A 221 13.23 -34.63 -0.15
C ALA A 221 13.79 -33.34 -0.77
N ARG A 222 14.23 -33.39 -2.04
CA ARG A 222 14.66 -32.19 -2.81
C ARG A 222 13.50 -31.19 -2.95
N GLU A 223 12.32 -31.64 -3.37
CA GLU A 223 11.16 -30.76 -3.59
C GLU A 223 10.68 -30.04 -2.31
N SER A 224 10.67 -30.72 -1.17
CA SER A 224 10.26 -30.09 0.10
C SER A 224 11.22 -28.98 0.56
N MET A 225 12.52 -29.10 0.26
CA MET A 225 13.54 -28.06 0.52
C MET A 225 13.48 -26.94 -0.53
N ALA A 226 13.18 -27.29 -1.78
CA ALA A 226 12.94 -26.34 -2.86
C ALA A 226 11.77 -25.38 -2.53
N LEU A 227 10.67 -25.89 -1.99
CA LEU A 227 9.52 -25.08 -1.64
C LEU A 227 9.77 -24.21 -0.38
N SER A 228 10.38 -24.79 0.67
CA SER A 228 10.65 -24.05 1.92
C SER A 228 11.63 -22.90 1.68
N SER A 229 12.69 -23.14 0.91
CA SER A 229 13.72 -22.14 0.60
C SER A 229 13.19 -20.96 -0.21
N VAL A 230 12.33 -21.20 -1.22
CA VAL A 230 11.65 -20.14 -1.97
C VAL A 230 10.75 -19.30 -1.06
N LEU A 231 9.94 -19.93 -0.22
CA LEU A 231 9.02 -19.22 0.69
C LEU A 231 9.76 -18.40 1.76
N LEU A 232 10.85 -18.93 2.32
CA LEU A 232 11.70 -18.22 3.28
C LEU A 232 12.46 -17.05 2.65
N SER A 233 13.03 -17.25 1.46
CA SER A 233 13.70 -16.18 0.70
C SER A 233 12.74 -15.06 0.34
N TRP A 234 11.53 -15.42 -0.12
CA TRP A 234 10.45 -14.46 -0.38
C TRP A 234 10.00 -13.70 0.88
N LEU A 235 9.85 -14.39 2.02
CA LEU A 235 9.51 -13.76 3.29
C LEU A 235 10.60 -12.75 3.70
N GLY A 236 11.88 -13.11 3.53
CA GLY A 236 13.02 -12.23 3.77
C GLY A 236 12.97 -10.95 2.93
N THR A 237 12.80 -11.06 1.61
CA THR A 237 12.68 -9.91 0.71
C THR A 237 11.41 -9.09 0.99
N THR A 238 10.31 -9.74 1.38
CA THR A 238 9.05 -9.06 1.73
C THR A 238 9.22 -8.21 2.98
N LEU A 239 9.82 -8.76 4.05
CA LEU A 239 10.08 -8.01 5.29
C LEU A 239 11.07 -6.86 5.06
N LEU A 240 12.11 -7.06 4.25
CA LEU A 240 13.03 -6.00 3.85
C LEU A 240 12.30 -4.86 3.11
N SER A 241 11.37 -5.19 2.21
CA SER A 241 10.53 -4.19 1.52
C SER A 241 9.57 -3.45 2.47
N LEU A 242 9.07 -4.12 3.52
CA LEU A 242 8.22 -3.53 4.54
C LEU A 242 9.03 -2.60 5.47
N ALA A 243 10.31 -2.87 5.72
CA ALA A 243 11.20 -1.93 6.39
C ALA A 243 11.28 -0.61 5.62
N VAL A 244 11.41 -0.64 4.29
CA VAL A 244 11.36 0.57 3.42
C VAL A 244 9.99 1.26 3.51
N PHE A 245 8.89 0.51 3.56
CA PHE A 245 7.56 1.08 3.78
C PHE A 245 7.43 1.80 5.13
N PHE A 246 7.96 1.24 6.22
CA PHE A 246 7.96 1.91 7.53
C PHE A 246 8.90 3.12 7.57
N LEU A 247 10.05 3.06 6.89
CA LEU A 247 10.99 4.18 6.73
C LEU A 247 10.33 5.41 6.09
N PHE A 248 9.59 5.22 5.00
CA PHE A 248 8.80 6.29 4.36
C PHE A 248 7.71 6.85 5.29
N GLY A 249 7.17 6.01 6.18
CA GLY A 249 6.22 6.42 7.21
C GLY A 249 6.86 7.33 8.27
N LEU A 250 8.06 6.96 8.72
CA LEU A 250 8.85 7.67 9.74
C LEU A 250 9.23 9.08 9.28
N PHE A 251 9.79 9.19 8.07
CA PHE A 251 10.16 10.49 7.47
C PHE A 251 8.99 11.25 6.83
N ARG A 252 7.77 10.70 6.88
CA ARG A 252 6.56 11.26 6.23
C ARG A 252 6.76 11.56 4.74
N TRP A 253 7.54 10.73 4.07
CA TRP A 253 7.78 10.79 2.63
C TRP A 253 6.59 10.19 1.89
N HIS A 254 6.00 10.99 1.00
CA HIS A 254 4.83 10.62 0.22
C HIS A 254 5.16 10.35 -1.25
N ASP A 255 6.34 10.75 -1.74
CA ASP A 255 6.72 10.47 -3.12
C ASP A 255 6.68 8.96 -3.38
N THR A 256 5.88 8.61 -4.38
CA THR A 256 5.64 7.22 -4.78
C THR A 256 6.66 6.81 -5.84
N ARG A 257 7.25 7.77 -6.58
CA ARG A 257 8.35 7.54 -7.53
C ARG A 257 9.60 7.10 -6.76
N ALA A 258 10.06 7.93 -5.81
CA ALA A 258 11.18 7.59 -4.93
C ALA A 258 10.96 6.29 -4.13
N TYR A 259 9.76 6.05 -3.60
CA TYR A 259 9.44 4.81 -2.89
C TYR A 259 9.64 3.57 -3.77
N VAL A 260 9.05 3.58 -4.97
CA VAL A 260 9.12 2.49 -5.94
C VAL A 260 10.57 2.22 -6.37
N VAL A 261 11.35 3.26 -6.66
CA VAL A 261 12.76 3.13 -7.02
C VAL A 261 13.59 2.56 -5.87
N LEU A 262 13.43 3.07 -4.64
CA LEU A 262 14.20 2.56 -3.50
C LEU A 262 13.86 1.10 -3.19
N VAL A 263 12.58 0.72 -3.25
CA VAL A 263 12.16 -0.68 -3.07
C VAL A 263 12.78 -1.57 -4.15
N SER A 264 12.76 -1.17 -5.43
CA SER A 264 13.46 -1.90 -6.52
C SER A 264 14.96 -2.08 -6.25
N ILE A 265 15.66 -1.03 -5.83
CA ILE A 265 17.10 -1.08 -5.54
C ILE A 265 17.37 -2.02 -4.36
N VAL A 266 16.55 -1.97 -3.31
CA VAL A 266 16.72 -2.78 -2.10
C VAL A 266 16.42 -4.27 -2.32
N LEU A 267 15.31 -4.63 -3.00
CA LEU A 267 15.08 -6.04 -3.34
C LEU A 267 16.08 -6.55 -4.38
N GLY A 268 16.39 -5.73 -5.39
CA GLY A 268 17.36 -6.07 -6.43
C GLY A 268 18.74 -6.35 -5.83
N SER A 269 19.24 -5.48 -4.95
CA SER A 269 20.54 -5.70 -4.29
C SER A 269 20.55 -6.92 -3.37
N ALA A 270 19.46 -7.19 -2.65
CA ALA A 270 19.34 -8.39 -1.81
C ALA A 270 19.37 -9.69 -2.64
N LEU A 271 18.58 -9.76 -3.72
CA LEU A 271 18.53 -10.93 -4.62
C LEU A 271 19.84 -11.09 -5.41
N LEU A 272 20.48 -9.99 -5.83
CA LEU A 272 21.81 -10.02 -6.43
C LEU A 272 22.88 -10.53 -5.45
N ALA A 273 22.82 -10.12 -4.18
CA ALA A 273 23.75 -10.59 -3.15
C ALA A 273 23.58 -12.09 -2.85
N GLN A 274 22.33 -12.57 -2.72
CA GLN A 274 22.02 -13.99 -2.59
C GLN A 274 22.47 -14.79 -3.83
N GLY A 275 22.16 -14.30 -5.04
CA GLY A 275 22.61 -14.92 -6.28
C GLY A 275 24.13 -15.03 -6.37
N TYR A 276 24.85 -13.93 -6.10
CA TYR A 276 26.32 -13.92 -6.08
C TYR A 276 26.90 -14.89 -5.04
N ALA A 277 26.39 -14.87 -3.80
CA ALA A 277 26.82 -15.79 -2.75
C ALA A 277 26.61 -17.25 -3.18
N MET A 278 25.49 -17.55 -3.85
CA MET A 278 25.23 -18.89 -4.38
C MET A 278 26.19 -19.26 -5.51
N VAL A 279 26.45 -18.40 -6.51
CA VAL A 279 27.45 -18.69 -7.57
C VAL A 279 28.82 -18.99 -6.96
N ARG A 280 29.24 -18.18 -5.98
CA ARG A 280 30.56 -18.30 -5.34
C ARG A 280 30.67 -19.63 -4.61
N ASP A 281 29.73 -19.91 -3.71
CA ASP A 281 29.75 -21.13 -2.90
C ASP A 281 29.59 -22.37 -3.77
N ASP A 282 28.78 -22.30 -4.84
CA ASP A 282 28.63 -23.37 -5.84
C ASP A 282 29.97 -23.75 -6.49
N LEU A 283 30.72 -22.75 -6.99
CA LEU A 283 31.99 -22.98 -7.68
C LEU A 283 33.08 -23.49 -6.74
N VAL A 284 33.13 -22.98 -5.51
CA VAL A 284 34.09 -23.39 -4.48
C VAL A 284 33.77 -24.82 -3.99
N ASP A 285 32.50 -25.11 -3.67
CA ASP A 285 32.08 -26.44 -3.23
C ASP A 285 32.24 -27.50 -4.35
N ALA A 286 32.03 -27.12 -5.62
CA ALA A 286 32.26 -28.00 -6.77
C ALA A 286 33.75 -28.33 -6.98
N ALA A 287 34.63 -27.32 -6.90
CA ALA A 287 36.08 -27.51 -7.02
C ALA A 287 36.62 -28.41 -5.91
N HIS A 288 36.33 -28.07 -4.64
CA HIS A 288 36.78 -28.87 -3.50
C HIS A 288 36.21 -30.30 -3.50
N ARG A 289 34.98 -30.53 -4.03
CA ARG A 289 34.43 -31.90 -4.14
C ARG A 289 35.21 -32.73 -5.15
N ALA A 290 35.54 -32.17 -6.32
CA ALA A 290 36.32 -32.88 -7.33
C ALA A 290 37.75 -33.18 -6.86
N GLU A 291 38.37 -32.27 -6.08
CA GLU A 291 39.66 -32.51 -5.41
C GLU A 291 39.55 -33.64 -4.37
N ARG A 292 38.58 -33.59 -3.45
CA ARG A 292 38.35 -34.67 -2.46
C ARG A 292 38.13 -36.03 -3.11
N LEU A 293 37.37 -36.10 -4.20
CA LEU A 293 37.15 -37.36 -4.94
C LEU A 293 38.45 -37.86 -5.60
N ARG A 294 39.29 -36.95 -6.11
CA ARG A 294 40.60 -37.29 -6.70
C ARG A 294 41.56 -37.85 -5.64
N GLU A 295 41.64 -37.21 -4.47
CA GLU A 295 42.44 -37.67 -3.32
C GLU A 295 41.94 -39.04 -2.80
N ALA A 296 40.62 -39.21 -2.70
CA ALA A 296 39.99 -40.47 -2.31
C ALA A 296 40.33 -41.60 -3.29
N ALA A 297 40.22 -41.35 -4.61
CA ALA A 297 40.62 -42.30 -5.63
C ALA A 297 42.13 -42.60 -5.58
N ALA A 298 42.98 -41.58 -5.39
CA ALA A 298 44.43 -41.74 -5.28
C ALA A 298 44.83 -42.68 -4.13
N ALA A 299 44.18 -42.54 -2.97
CA ALA A 299 44.37 -43.44 -1.84
C ALA A 299 43.96 -44.89 -2.15
N MET A 300 42.89 -45.11 -2.93
CA MET A 300 42.50 -46.45 -3.39
C MET A 300 43.52 -47.06 -4.35
N TRP A 301 44.11 -46.26 -5.26
CA TRP A 301 45.21 -46.68 -6.14
C TRP A 301 46.42 -47.15 -5.33
N LEU A 302 46.85 -46.32 -4.37
CA LEU A 302 48.04 -46.57 -3.58
C LEU A 302 47.88 -47.79 -2.65
N ALA A 303 46.67 -48.03 -2.15
CA ALA A 303 46.34 -49.23 -1.38
C ALA A 303 46.41 -50.54 -2.20
N GLN A 304 46.33 -50.47 -3.53
CA GLN A 304 46.56 -51.61 -4.43
C GLN A 304 48.01 -51.69 -4.96
N GLY A 305 48.90 -50.83 -4.48
CA GLY A 305 50.31 -50.77 -4.92
C GLY A 305 50.50 -50.19 -6.33
N LEU A 306 49.49 -49.52 -6.88
CA LEU A 306 49.60 -48.80 -8.15
C LEU A 306 50.28 -47.45 -7.92
N ALA A 307 51.32 -47.14 -8.69
CA ALA A 307 52.00 -45.85 -8.63
C ALA A 307 51.22 -44.79 -9.44
N GLY A 308 50.94 -43.62 -8.84
CA GLY A 308 50.33 -42.50 -9.57
C GLY A 308 49.25 -41.72 -8.81
N GLU A 309 49.52 -41.27 -7.57
CA GLU A 309 48.55 -40.49 -6.76
C GLU A 309 47.94 -39.29 -7.51
N ALA A 310 48.71 -38.64 -8.39
CA ALA A 310 48.25 -37.45 -9.10
C ALA A 310 47.46 -37.75 -10.39
N THR A 311 47.75 -38.86 -11.10
CA THR A 311 47.31 -39.06 -12.49
C THR A 311 46.17 -40.05 -12.67
N LEU A 312 45.91 -40.95 -11.70
CA LEU A 312 44.85 -41.97 -11.77
C LEU A 312 44.90 -42.77 -13.09
N GLU A 313 46.10 -43.23 -13.45
CA GLU A 313 46.32 -44.00 -14.68
C GLU A 313 45.69 -45.39 -14.60
N ARG A 314 45.22 -45.88 -15.75
CA ARG A 314 44.63 -47.23 -15.87
C ARG A 314 45.69 -48.34 -15.87
N GLU A 315 46.95 -48.01 -16.14
CA GLU A 315 47.99 -49.02 -16.31
C GLU A 315 48.16 -49.86 -15.03
N GLY A 316 48.04 -51.18 -15.17
CA GLY A 316 48.08 -52.13 -14.05
C GLY A 316 46.71 -52.45 -13.42
N VAL A 317 45.65 -51.66 -13.64
CA VAL A 317 44.31 -51.94 -13.10
C VAL A 317 43.74 -53.25 -13.66
N ASP A 318 43.95 -53.53 -14.95
CA ASP A 318 43.45 -54.76 -15.61
C ASP A 318 44.14 -56.05 -15.10
N ARG A 319 45.17 -55.93 -14.24
CA ARG A 319 45.84 -57.08 -13.57
C ARG A 319 45.27 -57.42 -12.20
N LEU A 320 44.38 -56.59 -11.67
CA LEU A 320 43.74 -56.77 -10.35
C LEU A 320 42.51 -57.69 -10.45
N PRO A 321 42.01 -58.21 -9.31
CA PRO A 321 40.74 -58.94 -9.28
C PRO A 321 39.60 -58.13 -9.89
N ALA A 322 38.67 -58.78 -10.59
CA ALA A 322 37.61 -58.12 -11.36
C ALA A 322 36.74 -57.15 -10.52
N SER A 323 36.49 -57.47 -9.25
CA SER A 323 35.82 -56.56 -8.30
C SER A 323 36.65 -55.30 -8.05
N THR A 324 37.92 -55.45 -7.67
CA THR A 324 38.87 -54.34 -7.44
C THR A 324 39.01 -53.45 -8.67
N ALA A 325 39.16 -54.05 -9.86
CA ALA A 325 39.24 -53.32 -11.13
C ALA A 325 37.96 -52.51 -11.42
N PHE A 326 36.79 -53.08 -11.13
CA PHE A 326 35.50 -52.38 -11.24
C PHE A 326 35.39 -51.18 -10.27
N HIS A 327 35.78 -51.34 -8.99
CA HIS A 327 35.79 -50.24 -8.03
C HIS A 327 36.70 -49.09 -8.46
N LEU A 328 37.90 -49.41 -8.96
CA LEU A 328 38.87 -48.42 -9.42
C LEU A 328 38.38 -47.69 -10.68
N SER A 329 37.91 -48.40 -11.71
CA SER A 329 37.34 -47.76 -12.91
C SER A 329 36.13 -46.88 -12.56
N ARG A 330 35.27 -47.31 -11.61
CA ARG A 330 34.16 -46.48 -11.13
C ARG A 330 34.65 -45.18 -10.47
N ALA A 331 35.68 -45.25 -9.63
CA ALA A 331 36.30 -44.06 -9.03
C ALA A 331 36.84 -43.08 -10.09
N ARG A 332 37.48 -43.57 -11.17
CA ARG A 332 37.94 -42.72 -12.28
C ARG A 332 36.78 -42.03 -13.00
N ILE A 333 35.70 -42.75 -13.31
CA ILE A 333 34.50 -42.19 -13.95
C ILE A 333 33.92 -41.06 -13.10
N ASP A 334 33.72 -41.28 -11.81
CA ASP A 334 33.08 -40.26 -10.95
C ASP A 334 34.02 -39.06 -10.67
N VAL A 335 35.35 -39.25 -10.61
CA VAL A 335 36.34 -38.14 -10.58
C VAL A 335 36.31 -37.33 -11.87
N ALA A 336 36.35 -37.99 -13.03
CA ALA A 336 36.35 -37.31 -14.33
C ALA A 336 35.08 -36.45 -14.50
N ARG A 337 33.91 -37.02 -14.20
CA ARG A 337 32.61 -36.30 -14.24
C ARG A 337 32.56 -35.13 -13.28
N ALA A 338 33.10 -35.27 -12.05
CA ALA A 338 33.16 -34.18 -11.09
C ALA A 338 34.04 -33.01 -11.58
N VAL A 339 35.20 -33.32 -12.18
CA VAL A 339 36.10 -32.33 -12.78
C VAL A 339 35.46 -31.65 -14.00
N GLU A 340 34.88 -32.42 -14.92
CA GLU A 340 34.27 -31.91 -16.15
C GLU A 340 33.08 -30.98 -15.85
N ARG A 341 32.17 -31.40 -14.95
CA ARG A 341 31.07 -30.55 -14.47
C ARG A 341 31.55 -29.26 -13.81
N SER A 342 32.65 -29.31 -13.04
CA SER A 342 33.26 -28.12 -12.42
C SER A 342 33.84 -27.16 -13.48
N LEU A 343 34.52 -27.68 -14.49
CA LEU A 343 35.06 -26.91 -15.61
C LEU A 343 33.95 -26.30 -16.48
N GLU A 344 32.87 -27.04 -16.74
CA GLU A 344 31.73 -26.56 -17.50
C GLU A 344 31.00 -25.43 -16.75
N GLN A 345 30.72 -25.61 -15.46
CA GLN A 345 30.13 -24.57 -14.59
C GLN A 345 31.01 -23.32 -14.59
N ARG A 346 32.33 -23.47 -14.38
CA ARG A 346 33.32 -22.38 -14.44
C ARG A 346 33.34 -21.65 -15.80
N GLY A 347 33.00 -22.33 -16.90
CA GLY A 347 33.02 -21.76 -18.26
C GLY A 347 31.83 -20.85 -18.61
N ARG A 348 30.67 -21.08 -17.98
CA ARG A 348 29.41 -20.39 -18.26
C ARG A 348 29.39 -18.93 -17.78
N PHE A 349 28.44 -18.13 -18.27
CA PHE A 349 28.20 -16.77 -17.79
C PHE A 349 26.95 -16.76 -16.91
N PRO A 350 26.99 -16.17 -15.69
CA PRO A 350 28.03 -15.30 -15.13
C PRO A 350 29.12 -16.00 -14.32
N GLU A 351 29.08 -17.32 -14.16
CA GLU A 351 29.97 -18.14 -13.34
C GLU A 351 31.46 -17.85 -13.59
N ARG A 352 31.86 -17.72 -14.86
CA ARG A 352 33.22 -17.39 -15.29
C ARG A 352 33.75 -16.06 -14.73
N LEU A 353 32.87 -15.10 -14.45
CA LEU A 353 33.25 -13.85 -13.79
C LEU A 353 33.50 -14.10 -12.31
N VAL A 354 32.59 -14.83 -11.65
CA VAL A 354 32.68 -15.14 -10.21
C VAL A 354 33.87 -16.06 -9.92
N ALA A 355 34.16 -17.06 -10.76
CA ALA A 355 35.32 -17.94 -10.63
C ALA A 355 36.66 -17.16 -10.61
N ARG A 356 36.75 -16.07 -11.40
CA ARG A 356 37.91 -15.17 -11.40
C ARG A 356 37.98 -14.33 -10.14
N MET A 357 36.86 -13.79 -9.67
CA MET A 357 36.80 -12.97 -8.44
C MET A 357 37.02 -13.79 -7.16
N ALA A 358 36.58 -15.05 -7.15
CA ALA A 358 36.72 -15.98 -6.04
C ALA A 358 38.03 -16.80 -6.09
N SER A 359 38.91 -16.53 -7.06
CA SER A 359 40.22 -17.19 -7.23
C SER A 359 40.17 -18.74 -7.29
N VAL A 360 39.07 -19.32 -7.78
CA VAL A 360 38.95 -20.78 -7.91
C VAL A 360 39.94 -21.25 -8.99
N PRO A 361 40.82 -22.24 -8.75
CA PRO A 361 41.75 -22.74 -9.75
C PRO A 361 41.04 -23.59 -10.82
N PRO A 362 41.51 -23.65 -12.07
CA PRO A 362 41.00 -24.58 -13.07
C PRO A 362 41.53 -26.00 -12.76
N LEU A 363 40.64 -26.97 -12.66
CA LEU A 363 41.01 -28.37 -12.43
C LEU A 363 41.54 -29.02 -13.71
N GLN A 364 42.46 -29.98 -13.57
CA GLN A 364 43.00 -30.73 -14.71
C GLN A 364 42.06 -31.88 -15.10
N PRO A 365 41.50 -31.90 -16.33
CA PRO A 365 40.60 -32.97 -16.78
C PRO A 365 41.30 -34.33 -16.79
N LEU A 366 40.55 -35.38 -16.43
CA LEU A 366 41.01 -36.76 -16.45
C LEU A 366 40.56 -37.44 -17.75
N ALA A 367 41.49 -38.07 -18.46
CA ALA A 367 41.16 -38.82 -19.67
C ALA A 367 40.56 -40.18 -19.30
N LEU A 368 39.29 -40.39 -19.68
CA LEU A 368 38.60 -41.68 -19.66
C LEU A 368 38.81 -42.44 -20.97
N ASP A 369 38.70 -43.76 -20.95
CA ASP A 369 38.69 -44.60 -22.16
C ASP A 369 37.29 -44.71 -22.78
N GLY A 370 37.17 -45.36 -23.95
CA GLY A 370 35.88 -45.46 -24.68
C GLY A 370 34.74 -46.02 -23.83
N ASP A 371 34.95 -47.16 -23.17
CA ASP A 371 33.93 -47.80 -22.32
C ASP A 371 33.58 -46.95 -21.09
N GLU A 372 34.59 -46.29 -20.49
CA GLU A 372 34.40 -45.44 -19.32
C GLU A 372 33.65 -44.15 -19.66
N ARG A 373 33.90 -43.57 -20.86
CA ARG A 373 33.14 -42.43 -21.39
C ARG A 373 31.68 -42.80 -21.64
N ALA A 374 31.44 -43.93 -22.31
CA ALA A 374 30.07 -44.41 -22.54
C ALA A 374 29.31 -44.61 -21.21
N ARG A 375 29.99 -45.14 -20.18
CA ARG A 375 29.45 -45.26 -18.83
C ARG A 375 29.22 -43.91 -18.15
N ALA A 376 30.12 -42.94 -18.34
CA ALA A 376 29.96 -41.59 -17.83
C ALA A 376 28.74 -40.88 -18.45
N GLU A 377 28.60 -40.95 -19.78
CA GLU A 377 27.48 -40.42 -20.55
C GLU A 377 26.14 -41.04 -20.12
N GLU A 378 26.09 -42.35 -19.91
CA GLU A 378 24.91 -43.06 -19.37
C GLU A 378 24.51 -42.54 -17.97
N LEU A 379 25.49 -42.34 -17.09
CA LEU A 379 25.27 -41.82 -15.73
C LEU A 379 24.95 -40.33 -15.71
N ASP A 380 25.34 -39.56 -16.73
CA ASP A 380 24.97 -38.15 -16.90
C ASP A 380 23.57 -38.00 -17.52
N ALA A 381 23.20 -38.87 -18.45
CA ALA A 381 21.83 -38.95 -18.99
C ALA A 381 20.80 -39.36 -17.92
N ALA A 382 21.21 -40.10 -16.89
CA ALA A 382 20.38 -40.48 -15.75
C ALA A 382 20.17 -39.35 -14.71
N TRP A 383 20.82 -38.19 -14.83
CA TRP A 383 20.71 -37.10 -13.85
C TRP A 383 19.49 -36.21 -14.10
N GLU A 384 18.53 -36.20 -13.16
CA GLU A 384 17.38 -35.28 -13.19
C GLU A 384 17.56 -34.06 -12.26
N PRO A 385 17.35 -32.82 -12.75
CA PRO A 385 17.38 -31.61 -11.93
C PRO A 385 16.17 -31.51 -10.98
N ALA A 386 16.33 -30.77 -9.89
CA ALA A 386 15.29 -30.56 -8.88
C ALA A 386 14.16 -29.67 -9.44
N ARG A 387 12.96 -30.25 -9.65
CA ARG A 387 11.76 -29.52 -10.11
C ARG A 387 10.70 -29.46 -9.03
N LEU A 388 10.07 -28.29 -8.85
CA LEU A 388 8.79 -28.18 -8.13
C LEU A 388 7.67 -28.76 -9.00
N ARG A 389 7.20 -29.97 -8.65
CA ARG A 389 6.08 -30.66 -9.32
C ARG A 389 4.77 -30.53 -8.54
N SER A 390 4.83 -29.99 -7.32
CA SER A 390 3.70 -29.85 -6.41
C SER A 390 2.64 -28.90 -6.93
N VAL A 391 1.38 -29.35 -6.83
CA VAL A 391 0.19 -28.55 -7.16
C VAL A 391 0.19 -27.23 -6.37
N TRP A 392 0.71 -27.24 -5.14
CA TRP A 392 0.86 -26.04 -4.31
C TRP A 392 1.79 -24.98 -4.91
N ALA A 393 2.93 -25.36 -5.50
CA ALA A 393 3.81 -24.40 -6.18
C ALA A 393 3.09 -23.72 -7.36
N VAL A 394 2.32 -24.48 -8.14
CA VAL A 394 1.52 -23.96 -9.26
C VAL A 394 0.39 -23.04 -8.76
N ILE A 395 -0.31 -23.42 -7.68
CA ILE A 395 -1.33 -22.57 -7.04
C ILE A 395 -0.70 -21.25 -6.56
N PHE A 396 0.43 -21.29 -5.85
CA PHE A 396 1.10 -20.09 -5.37
C PHE A 396 1.67 -19.22 -6.51
N LEU A 397 2.12 -19.81 -7.62
CA LEU A 397 2.51 -19.09 -8.83
C LEU A 397 1.31 -18.30 -9.39
N VAL A 398 0.17 -18.95 -9.59
CA VAL A 398 -1.05 -18.30 -10.11
C VAL A 398 -1.57 -17.23 -9.15
N VAL A 399 -1.60 -17.51 -7.84
CA VAL A 399 -1.98 -16.53 -6.81
C VAL A 399 -1.00 -15.35 -6.77
N GLY A 400 0.30 -15.59 -6.97
CA GLY A 400 1.32 -14.55 -7.07
C GLY A 400 1.12 -13.64 -8.29
N LEU A 401 0.86 -14.21 -9.48
CA LEU A 401 0.59 -13.45 -10.72
C LEU A 401 -0.72 -12.65 -10.63
N VAL A 402 -1.80 -13.27 -10.16
CA VAL A 402 -3.10 -12.61 -9.96
C VAL A 402 -2.99 -11.53 -8.88
N GLY A 403 -2.30 -11.82 -7.78
CA GLY A 403 -2.02 -10.86 -6.70
C GLY A 403 -1.23 -9.67 -7.20
N ALA A 404 -0.15 -9.89 -7.96
CA ALA A 404 0.63 -8.85 -8.60
C ALA A 404 -0.26 -7.94 -9.46
N PHE A 405 -1.03 -8.52 -10.40
CA PHE A 405 -1.93 -7.77 -11.26
C PHE A 405 -2.98 -6.96 -10.48
N LEU A 406 -3.67 -7.58 -9.51
CA LEU A 406 -4.72 -6.90 -8.72
C LEU A 406 -4.14 -5.80 -7.84
N PHE A 407 -3.08 -6.08 -7.07
CA PHE A 407 -2.47 -5.09 -6.19
C PHE A 407 -1.75 -3.98 -6.96
N GLY A 408 -1.18 -4.27 -8.13
CA GLY A 408 -0.68 -3.28 -9.08
C GLY A 408 -1.78 -2.35 -9.59
N LEU A 409 -2.91 -2.91 -10.06
CA LEU A 409 -4.07 -2.16 -10.54
C LEU A 409 -4.70 -1.27 -9.44
N PHE A 410 -4.94 -1.83 -8.24
CA PHE A 410 -5.46 -1.08 -7.11
C PHE A 410 -4.45 -0.04 -6.59
N GLY A 411 -3.16 -0.37 -6.60
CA GLY A 411 -2.07 0.57 -6.30
C GLY A 411 -2.08 1.77 -7.24
N ILE A 412 -2.07 1.54 -8.55
CA ILE A 412 -2.19 2.57 -9.60
C ILE A 412 -3.43 3.44 -9.39
N ARG A 413 -4.61 2.83 -9.16
CA ARG A 413 -5.86 3.57 -8.90
C ARG A 413 -5.76 4.47 -7.66
N ARG A 414 -5.04 4.04 -6.61
CA ARG A 414 -4.79 4.88 -5.40
C ARG A 414 -3.72 5.95 -5.66
N VAL A 415 -2.74 5.72 -6.53
CA VAL A 415 -1.78 6.75 -6.98
C VAL A 415 -2.48 7.85 -7.79
N ARG A 416 -3.49 7.53 -8.62
CA ARG A 416 -4.20 8.50 -9.48
C ARG A 416 -4.65 9.75 -8.70
N VAL A 417 -5.33 9.58 -7.56
CA VAL A 417 -5.81 10.72 -6.76
C VAL A 417 -4.67 11.59 -6.21
N LYS A 418 -3.54 10.99 -5.85
CA LYS A 418 -2.36 11.74 -5.40
C LYS A 418 -1.72 12.53 -6.54
N ARG A 419 -1.52 11.89 -7.70
CA ARG A 419 -0.98 12.55 -8.91
C ARG A 419 -1.89 13.63 -9.46
N LEU A 420 -3.21 13.50 -9.23
CA LEU A 420 -4.18 14.53 -9.58
C LEU A 420 -3.88 15.82 -8.80
N ILE A 421 -3.73 15.72 -7.47
CA ILE A 421 -3.35 16.84 -6.59
C ILE A 421 -2.00 17.44 -7.05
N GLU A 422 -0.96 16.60 -7.24
CA GLU A 422 0.37 17.07 -7.70
C GLU A 422 0.36 17.83 -9.03
N ASN A 423 -0.61 17.56 -9.90
CA ASN A 423 -0.71 18.18 -11.23
C ASN A 423 -1.71 19.35 -11.27
N LEU A 424 -2.57 19.50 -10.26
CA LEU A 424 -3.61 20.51 -10.19
C LEU A 424 -3.06 21.79 -9.51
N PRO A 425 -3.27 22.99 -10.06
CA PRO A 425 -3.00 24.22 -9.32
C PRO A 425 -4.13 24.47 -8.31
N THR A 426 -3.78 24.91 -7.11
CA THR A 426 -4.71 25.57 -6.21
C THR A 426 -5.21 26.85 -6.88
N THR A 427 -6.50 26.91 -7.20
CA THR A 427 -7.15 28.03 -7.88
C THR A 427 -7.67 29.03 -6.84
N PRO A 428 -7.48 30.35 -7.01
CA PRO A 428 -8.10 31.35 -6.15
C PRO A 428 -9.63 31.28 -6.23
N ALA A 429 -10.34 31.49 -5.13
CA ALA A 429 -11.80 31.36 -5.03
C ALA A 429 -12.57 32.20 -6.06
N ALA A 430 -12.06 33.38 -6.43
CA ALA A 430 -12.67 34.23 -7.47
C ALA A 430 -12.32 33.82 -8.92
N GLY A 431 -11.27 33.01 -9.11
CA GLY A 431 -10.81 32.53 -10.42
C GLY A 431 -11.22 31.09 -10.74
N VAL A 432 -12.14 30.52 -9.98
CA VAL A 432 -12.68 29.18 -10.22
C VAL A 432 -13.49 29.18 -11.52
N SER A 433 -13.23 28.20 -12.39
CA SER A 433 -13.96 27.96 -13.63
C SER A 433 -14.51 26.53 -13.67
N PHE A 434 -15.44 26.27 -14.59
CA PHE A 434 -16.17 25.01 -14.68
C PHE A 434 -15.28 23.76 -14.71
N GLY A 435 -15.45 22.89 -13.70
CA GLY A 435 -14.82 21.58 -13.64
C GLY A 435 -13.98 21.29 -12.41
N LEU A 436 -13.15 20.25 -12.52
CA LEU A 436 -12.29 19.81 -11.43
C LEU A 436 -11.25 20.90 -11.08
N VAL A 437 -11.39 21.43 -9.87
CA VAL A 437 -10.54 22.45 -9.28
C VAL A 437 -10.08 22.04 -7.88
N GLU A 438 -8.95 22.62 -7.49
CA GLU A 438 -8.48 22.62 -6.11
C GLU A 438 -8.61 24.05 -5.58
N ILE A 439 -9.11 24.21 -4.37
CA ILE A 439 -9.22 25.51 -3.70
C ILE A 439 -8.67 25.43 -2.28
N GLY A 440 -8.04 26.51 -1.85
CA GLY A 440 -7.60 26.73 -0.48
C GLY A 440 -8.26 27.97 0.12
N GLY A 441 -8.43 28.01 1.44
CA GLY A 441 -9.00 29.18 2.11
C GLY A 441 -9.28 28.95 3.59
N SER A 442 -10.16 29.75 4.15
CA SER A 442 -10.73 29.59 5.49
C SER A 442 -12.22 29.24 5.40
N ALA A 443 -12.65 28.25 6.17
CA ALA A 443 -14.04 27.79 6.18
C ALA A 443 -14.94 28.77 6.96
N ALA A 444 -16.01 29.27 6.33
CA ALA A 444 -16.95 30.21 6.93
C ALA A 444 -18.41 29.78 6.68
N PRO A 445 -19.37 30.07 7.57
CA PRO A 445 -20.78 29.85 7.27
C PRO A 445 -21.22 30.70 6.07
N CYS A 446 -22.15 30.20 5.25
CA CYS A 446 -22.69 31.00 4.15
C CYS A 446 -23.39 32.26 4.66
N THR A 447 -23.07 33.41 4.06
CA THR A 447 -23.75 34.68 4.33
C THR A 447 -24.87 34.92 3.32
N SER A 448 -25.99 35.52 3.74
CA SER A 448 -27.02 35.98 2.79
C SER A 448 -26.51 37.19 1.98
N ALA A 449 -27.18 37.50 0.87
CA ALA A 449 -26.81 38.61 -0.02
C ALA A 449 -26.83 40.01 0.65
N THR A 450 -27.52 40.16 1.80
CA THR A 450 -27.59 41.39 2.60
C THR A 450 -26.57 41.45 3.75
N GLY A 451 -25.80 40.39 3.98
CA GLY A 451 -24.83 40.32 5.09
C GLY A 451 -25.43 39.93 6.44
N GLU A 452 -26.74 39.69 6.52
CA GLU A 452 -27.40 39.15 7.71
C GLU A 452 -27.39 37.61 7.70
N VAL A 453 -27.40 37.00 8.88
CA VAL A 453 -27.61 35.55 9.02
C VAL A 453 -29.11 35.28 8.78
N PRO A 454 -29.49 34.50 7.75
CA PRO A 454 -30.90 34.31 7.42
C PRO A 454 -31.60 33.54 8.55
N GLY A 455 -32.68 34.12 9.07
CA GLY A 455 -33.54 33.46 10.05
C GLY A 455 -34.48 32.47 9.37
N GLY A 456 -34.34 31.18 9.69
CA GLY A 456 -35.36 30.16 9.43
C GLY A 456 -35.64 29.83 7.96
N GLY A 457 -34.68 29.19 7.27
CA GLY A 457 -34.91 28.62 5.93
C GLY A 457 -33.63 28.44 5.12
N GLU A 458 -33.09 27.22 5.12
CA GLU A 458 -32.07 26.68 4.19
C GLU A 458 -30.74 27.47 3.97
N GLY A 459 -30.48 28.55 4.71
CA GLY A 459 -29.25 29.34 4.61
C GLY A 459 -28.25 29.16 5.76
N GLY A 460 -27.10 28.54 5.50
CA GLY A 460 -25.83 28.84 6.19
C GLY A 460 -25.74 28.67 7.72
N HIS A 461 -26.46 27.73 8.33
CA HIS A 461 -26.42 27.54 9.79
C HIS A 461 -25.18 26.77 10.27
N THR A 462 -24.60 27.19 11.41
CA THR A 462 -23.62 26.38 12.16
C THR A 462 -24.33 25.46 13.16
N PHE A 463 -23.93 24.20 13.23
CA PHE A 463 -24.42 23.24 14.24
C PHE A 463 -23.48 23.18 15.43
N ASN A 464 -23.98 22.80 16.61
CA ASN A 464 -23.11 22.46 17.74
C ASN A 464 -22.75 20.97 17.70
N GLY A 465 -21.45 20.64 17.78
CA GLY A 465 -20.97 19.26 17.79
C GLY A 465 -21.58 18.44 18.94
N PRO A 466 -22.12 17.23 18.72
CA PRO A 466 -22.83 16.46 19.75
C PRO A 466 -22.01 16.12 21.00
N VAL A 467 -20.68 16.03 20.88
CA VAL A 467 -19.74 15.72 21.97
C VAL A 467 -18.98 16.97 22.41
N SER A 468 -18.44 17.75 21.45
CA SER A 468 -17.60 18.90 21.75
C SER A 468 -18.39 20.16 22.12
N ARG A 469 -19.67 20.24 21.74
CA ARG A 469 -20.56 21.41 21.88
C ARG A 469 -20.04 22.70 21.25
N LEU A 470 -19.06 22.60 20.37
CA LEU A 470 -18.48 23.74 19.63
C LEU A 470 -19.17 23.90 18.27
N PRO A 471 -19.19 25.13 17.70
CA PRO A 471 -19.79 25.39 16.40
C PRO A 471 -19.03 24.70 15.27
N CYS A 472 -19.78 24.07 14.37
CA CYS A 472 -19.32 23.19 13.30
C CYS A 472 -20.13 23.47 12.02
N LEU A 473 -19.47 23.48 10.87
CA LEU A 473 -20.09 23.55 9.53
C LEU A 473 -20.46 22.14 9.03
N TRP A 474 -19.72 21.14 9.51
CA TRP A 474 -19.93 19.73 9.26
C TRP A 474 -19.54 18.92 10.51
N TYR A 475 -20.27 17.85 10.80
CA TYR A 475 -19.78 16.79 11.69
C TYR A 475 -20.17 15.37 11.27
N HIS A 476 -19.33 14.42 11.66
CA HIS A 476 -19.60 12.98 11.67
C HIS A 476 -19.54 12.48 13.12
N TYR A 477 -20.67 11.98 13.61
CA TYR A 477 -20.85 11.52 14.98
C TYR A 477 -21.14 10.02 14.99
N VAL A 478 -20.28 9.25 15.66
CA VAL A 478 -20.35 7.79 15.74
C VAL A 478 -20.38 7.36 17.20
N VAL A 479 -21.41 6.59 17.56
CA VAL A 479 -21.49 5.92 18.86
C VAL A 479 -21.22 4.44 18.68
N GLN A 480 -20.18 3.95 19.36
CA GLN A 480 -19.80 2.54 19.35
C GLN A 480 -20.01 1.92 20.73
N GLU A 481 -20.56 0.72 20.75
CA GLU A 481 -20.82 -0.06 21.96
C GLU A 481 -19.97 -1.34 21.94
N LYS A 482 -19.23 -1.58 23.03
CA LYS A 482 -18.46 -2.80 23.22
C LYS A 482 -19.40 -3.94 23.61
N ARG A 483 -19.60 -4.88 22.68
CA ARG A 483 -20.39 -6.10 22.87
C ARG A 483 -19.46 -7.30 23.09
N GLY A 484 -19.99 -8.37 23.68
CA GLY A 484 -19.22 -9.54 24.08
C GLY A 484 -18.41 -9.35 25.38
N SER A 485 -17.74 -10.42 25.81
CA SER A 485 -16.85 -10.46 26.98
C SER A 485 -15.48 -11.04 26.58
N GLY A 486 -14.44 -10.74 27.35
CA GLY A 486 -13.09 -11.21 27.07
C GLY A 486 -12.54 -10.72 25.72
N LYS A 487 -11.85 -11.59 25.00
CA LYS A 487 -11.18 -11.28 23.72
C LYS A 487 -12.11 -11.29 22.51
N ASN A 488 -13.26 -11.97 22.61
CA ASN A 488 -14.36 -11.90 21.64
C ASN A 488 -15.21 -10.62 21.79
N SER A 489 -14.65 -9.54 22.36
CA SER A 489 -15.37 -8.28 22.54
C SER A 489 -15.11 -7.31 21.39
N SER A 490 -16.15 -7.01 20.62
CA SER A 490 -16.11 -6.14 19.44
C SER A 490 -16.82 -4.81 19.70
N TRP A 491 -16.29 -3.74 19.11
CA TRP A 491 -16.97 -2.45 19.05
C TRP A 491 -17.96 -2.46 17.89
N VAL A 492 -19.24 -2.34 18.20
CA VAL A 492 -20.33 -2.29 17.22
C VAL A 492 -20.86 -0.87 17.16
N THR A 493 -20.91 -0.28 15.98
CA THR A 493 -21.54 1.03 15.78
C THR A 493 -23.06 0.90 15.99
N ILE A 494 -23.60 1.67 16.94
CA ILE A 494 -25.04 1.71 17.26
C ILE A 494 -25.71 2.99 16.77
N HIS A 495 -24.93 4.02 16.41
CA HIS A 495 -25.38 5.27 15.82
C HIS A 495 -24.27 5.82 14.92
N ASP A 496 -24.59 6.20 13.69
CA ASP A 496 -23.70 6.89 12.74
C ASP A 496 -24.52 8.01 12.09
N GLU A 497 -24.13 9.25 12.37
CA GLU A 497 -24.86 10.46 11.97
C GLU A 497 -23.90 11.44 11.29
N ARG A 498 -24.33 12.01 10.17
CA ARG A 498 -23.57 13.02 9.42
C ARG A 498 -24.46 14.21 9.14
N THR A 499 -24.09 15.35 9.69
CA THR A 499 -24.87 16.58 9.63
C THR A 499 -23.99 17.69 9.07
N TRP A 500 -24.55 18.48 8.17
CA TRP A 500 -23.80 19.42 7.34
C TRP A 500 -24.69 20.55 6.86
N ALA A 501 -24.08 21.69 6.57
CA ALA A 501 -24.69 22.82 5.89
C ALA A 501 -23.79 23.21 4.71
N PRO A 502 -24.33 23.89 3.68
CA PRO A 502 -23.51 24.63 2.73
C PRO A 502 -22.67 25.66 3.48
N PHE A 503 -21.40 25.80 3.10
CA PHE A 503 -20.46 26.75 3.70
C PHE A 503 -19.54 27.34 2.64
N GLU A 504 -18.82 28.41 2.96
CA GLU A 504 -17.92 29.12 2.06
C GLU A 504 -16.46 28.81 2.37
N SER A 505 -15.62 28.70 1.33
CA SER A 505 -14.17 28.89 1.44
C SER A 505 -13.86 30.33 1.07
N ILE A 506 -13.16 31.05 1.97
CA ILE A 506 -12.77 32.45 1.79
C ILE A 506 -11.25 32.54 1.68
N ASP A 507 -10.77 33.21 0.64
CA ASP A 507 -9.35 33.55 0.46
C ASP A 507 -9.17 35.07 0.21
N SER A 508 -7.98 35.50 -0.22
CA SER A 508 -7.71 36.90 -0.53
C SER A 508 -8.37 37.39 -1.84
N SER A 509 -8.75 36.47 -2.73
CA SER A 509 -9.41 36.79 -4.01
C SER A 509 -10.93 36.90 -3.89
N GLY A 510 -11.55 36.09 -3.04
CA GLY A 510 -12.99 36.07 -2.90
C GLY A 510 -13.52 34.96 -1.99
N ARG A 511 -14.71 34.47 -2.34
CA ARG A 511 -15.44 33.42 -1.63
C ARG A 511 -16.03 32.44 -2.64
N ILE A 512 -16.07 31.16 -2.31
CA ILE A 512 -16.78 30.15 -3.09
C ILE A 512 -17.57 29.21 -2.17
N ARG A 513 -18.81 28.92 -2.57
CA ARG A 513 -19.71 28.04 -1.82
C ARG A 513 -19.36 26.57 -2.05
N ILE A 514 -19.49 25.75 -1.01
CA ILE A 514 -19.20 24.32 -1.02
C ILE A 514 -20.43 23.58 -0.49
N TYR A 515 -20.92 22.62 -1.26
CA TYR A 515 -21.96 21.67 -0.85
C TYR A 515 -21.28 20.34 -0.55
N PRO A 516 -21.01 20.01 0.71
CA PRO A 516 -20.04 18.96 1.04
C PRO A 516 -20.69 17.56 1.01
N LEU A 517 -21.85 17.41 0.36
CA LEU A 517 -22.54 16.14 0.18
C LEU A 517 -21.67 15.19 -0.67
N GLY A 518 -21.47 13.97 -0.16
CA GLY A 518 -20.78 12.90 -0.89
C GLY A 518 -19.25 13.02 -1.00
N CYS A 519 -18.60 14.00 -0.35
CA CYS A 519 -17.13 14.10 -0.33
C CYS A 519 -16.46 13.17 0.71
N GLU A 520 -15.17 12.90 0.53
CA GLU A 520 -14.30 12.37 1.58
C GLU A 520 -13.84 13.50 2.53
N TYR A 521 -14.08 13.33 3.83
CA TYR A 521 -13.69 14.31 4.83
C TYR A 521 -12.39 13.95 5.57
N TYR A 522 -11.48 14.91 5.71
CA TYR A 522 -10.28 14.77 6.53
C TYR A 522 -10.15 15.92 7.53
N THR A 523 -10.34 15.64 8.82
CA THR A 523 -10.24 16.64 9.88
C THR A 523 -9.19 16.30 10.95
N SER A 524 -8.58 17.36 11.49
CA SER A 524 -7.76 17.38 12.70
C SER A 524 -8.58 17.47 14.00
N HIS A 525 -9.83 17.96 13.92
CA HIS A 525 -10.77 18.00 15.04
C HIS A 525 -11.44 16.65 15.18
N THR A 526 -10.91 15.81 16.06
CA THR A 526 -11.58 14.59 16.54
C THR A 526 -11.76 14.69 18.04
N CYS A 527 -13.00 14.80 18.50
CA CYS A 527 -13.35 14.67 19.90
C CYS A 527 -13.76 13.23 20.21
N ARG A 528 -13.35 12.71 21.37
CA ARG A 528 -13.78 11.40 21.86
C ARG A 528 -14.16 11.50 23.33
N SER A 529 -15.35 11.04 23.65
CA SER A 529 -15.83 10.82 25.02
C SER A 529 -16.14 9.34 25.21
N GLY A 530 -16.03 8.82 26.43
CA GLY A 530 -16.25 7.41 26.73
C GLY A 530 -16.89 7.22 28.09
N GLY A 531 -17.78 6.24 28.20
CA GLY A 531 -18.48 5.92 29.45
C GLY A 531 -19.01 4.49 29.44
N GLY A 532 -18.61 3.69 30.44
CA GLY A 532 -19.02 2.29 30.56
C GLY A 532 -18.61 1.46 29.34
N ARG A 533 -19.60 0.90 28.63
CA ARG A 533 -19.39 0.12 27.40
C ARG A 533 -19.46 0.95 26.11
N ARG A 534 -19.60 2.29 26.17
CA ARG A 534 -19.81 3.12 24.98
C ARG A 534 -18.69 4.14 24.75
N THR A 535 -18.38 4.37 23.48
CA THR A 535 -17.46 5.42 23.02
C THR A 535 -18.18 6.29 22.00
N TYR A 536 -18.12 7.60 22.23
CA TYR A 536 -18.73 8.65 21.44
C TYR A 536 -17.60 9.36 20.68
N THR A 537 -17.56 9.26 19.36
CA THR A 537 -16.55 9.91 18.51
C THR A 537 -17.22 10.95 17.64
N GLU A 538 -16.75 12.19 17.74
CA GLU A 538 -17.13 13.30 16.86
C GLU A 538 -15.92 13.69 16.02
N ARG A 539 -16.14 13.89 14.73
CA ARG A 539 -15.22 14.56 13.80
C ARG A 539 -15.93 15.78 13.23
N ALA A 540 -15.27 16.92 13.12
CA ALA A 540 -15.92 18.14 12.65
C ALA A 540 -15.03 19.04 11.79
N ILE A 541 -15.64 19.88 10.96
CA ILE A 541 -15.02 21.08 10.37
C ILE A 541 -15.69 22.29 11.02
N ARG A 542 -14.88 23.26 11.44
CA ARG A 542 -15.31 24.42 12.23
C ARG A 542 -15.16 25.72 11.45
N PRO A 543 -15.97 26.75 11.74
CA PRO A 543 -15.72 28.10 11.25
C PRO A 543 -14.30 28.56 11.63
N GLY A 544 -13.60 29.18 10.69
CA GLY A 544 -12.21 29.64 10.82
C GLY A 544 -11.14 28.57 10.59
N ASP A 545 -11.52 27.31 10.31
CA ASP A 545 -10.55 26.27 9.94
C ASP A 545 -9.90 26.61 8.59
N ALA A 546 -8.57 26.49 8.50
CA ALA A 546 -7.89 26.43 7.22
C ALA A 546 -8.42 25.22 6.43
N LEU A 547 -8.77 25.44 5.17
CA LEU A 547 -9.52 24.51 4.34
C LEU A 547 -8.75 24.19 3.06
N TYR A 548 -8.76 22.92 2.70
CA TYR A 548 -8.32 22.35 1.43
C TYR A 548 -9.50 21.59 0.82
N VAL A 549 -9.90 21.94 -0.40
CA VAL A 549 -10.96 21.24 -1.13
C VAL A 549 -10.49 20.90 -2.54
N LEU A 550 -10.78 19.66 -2.95
CA LEU A 550 -10.63 19.16 -4.31
C LEU A 550 -12.00 18.70 -4.76
N GLY A 551 -12.59 19.29 -5.80
CA GLY A 551 -13.96 18.99 -6.21
C GLY A 551 -14.32 19.59 -7.56
N THR A 552 -15.58 19.43 -7.98
CA THR A 552 -16.03 19.95 -9.27
C THR A 552 -16.78 21.26 -9.08
N ALA A 553 -16.37 22.29 -9.80
CA ALA A 553 -17.04 23.57 -9.86
C ALA A 553 -18.16 23.53 -10.91
N GLU A 554 -19.39 23.74 -10.45
CA GLU A 554 -20.62 23.72 -11.25
C GLU A 554 -21.48 24.95 -10.89
N ILE A 555 -22.54 25.24 -11.65
CA ILE A 555 -23.47 26.33 -11.30
C ILE A 555 -24.23 25.92 -10.03
N ASP A 556 -24.29 26.83 -9.08
CA ASP A 556 -25.12 26.67 -7.89
C ASP A 556 -26.60 26.74 -8.27
N GLU A 557 -27.28 25.59 -8.29
CA GLU A 557 -28.72 25.47 -8.60
C GLU A 557 -29.60 26.39 -7.74
N THR A 558 -29.16 26.75 -6.53
CA THR A 558 -29.95 27.59 -5.60
C THR A 558 -29.85 29.08 -5.89
N SER A 559 -28.81 29.53 -6.60
CA SER A 559 -28.57 30.94 -6.91
C SER A 559 -28.55 31.25 -8.41
N GLY A 560 -28.16 30.29 -9.25
CA GLY A 560 -28.13 30.38 -10.72
C GLY A 560 -27.07 31.33 -11.30
N ASP A 561 -26.49 32.22 -10.48
CA ASP A 561 -25.58 33.29 -10.88
C ASP A 561 -24.09 32.99 -10.58
N ARG A 562 -23.80 31.95 -9.79
CA ARG A 562 -22.46 31.67 -9.24
C ARG A 562 -22.05 30.21 -9.37
N LEU A 563 -20.75 29.98 -9.30
CA LEU A 563 -20.19 28.63 -9.17
C LEU A 563 -20.14 28.21 -7.69
N CYS A 564 -20.41 26.94 -7.44
CA CYS A 564 -20.14 26.27 -6.17
C CYS A 564 -19.34 24.97 -6.41
N ILE A 565 -18.70 24.48 -5.35
CA ILE A 565 -18.04 23.17 -5.38
C ILE A 565 -19.02 22.09 -4.92
N VAL A 566 -19.21 21.10 -5.78
CA VAL A 566 -20.08 19.94 -5.57
C VAL A 566 -19.32 18.63 -5.88
N ARG A 567 -20.03 17.52 -5.70
CA ARG A 567 -19.61 16.24 -6.25
C ARG A 567 -20.01 16.17 -7.73
N GLY A 568 -19.03 16.19 -8.63
CA GLY A 568 -19.23 15.87 -10.04
C GLY A 568 -19.36 14.35 -10.27
N ASP A 569 -18.87 13.88 -11.41
CA ASP A 569 -18.92 12.47 -11.82
C ASP A 569 -18.42 11.49 -10.75
N GLU A 570 -18.96 10.27 -10.74
CA GLU A 570 -18.61 9.24 -9.74
C GLU A 570 -17.10 8.89 -9.73
N THR A 571 -16.39 9.14 -10.83
CA THR A 571 -14.94 8.92 -10.94
C THR A 571 -14.08 10.04 -10.37
N ASP A 572 -14.64 11.23 -10.13
CA ASP A 572 -13.89 12.40 -9.72
C ASP A 572 -13.77 12.47 -8.18
N PRO A 573 -12.55 12.69 -7.65
CA PRO A 573 -12.35 12.68 -6.21
C PRO A 573 -12.84 13.99 -5.59
N TYR A 574 -13.96 13.92 -4.88
CA TYR A 574 -14.41 15.03 -4.03
C TYR A 574 -13.84 14.88 -2.61
N ILE A 575 -12.98 15.81 -2.18
CA ILE A 575 -12.32 15.83 -0.87
C ILE A 575 -12.51 17.19 -0.22
N VAL A 576 -12.90 17.20 1.06
CA VAL A 576 -12.96 18.40 1.91
C VAL A 576 -12.13 18.15 3.17
N SER A 577 -11.19 19.03 3.47
CA SER A 577 -10.18 18.80 4.52
C SER A 577 -9.83 20.08 5.29
N ASN A 578 -9.60 19.96 6.61
CA ASN A 578 -8.90 21.00 7.39
C ASN A 578 -7.43 20.65 7.71
N LEU A 579 -6.91 19.64 7.03
CA LEU A 579 -5.49 19.31 6.96
C LEU A 579 -4.89 19.96 5.70
N SER A 580 -3.60 20.26 5.73
CA SER A 580 -2.91 20.74 4.53
C SER A 580 -2.92 19.69 3.41
N GLU A 581 -2.86 20.17 2.16
CA GLU A 581 -2.66 19.39 0.94
C GLU A 581 -1.64 18.26 1.14
N ARG A 582 -0.43 18.60 1.61
CA ARG A 582 0.65 17.65 1.92
C ARG A 582 0.22 16.54 2.89
N GLU A 583 -0.60 16.82 3.91
CA GLU A 583 -1.09 15.79 4.83
C GLU A 583 -2.15 14.88 4.19
N VAL A 584 -3.00 15.43 3.30
CA VAL A 584 -3.94 14.64 2.48
C VAL A 584 -3.17 13.73 1.51
N MET A 585 -2.16 14.28 0.82
CA MET A 585 -1.27 13.54 -0.07
C MET A 585 -0.53 12.41 0.65
N ILE A 586 0.01 12.65 1.85
CA ILE A 586 0.63 11.60 2.68
C ILE A 586 -0.38 10.47 2.94
N ARG A 587 -1.61 10.78 3.36
CA ARG A 587 -2.64 9.76 3.64
C ARG A 587 -2.97 8.92 2.40
N LYS A 588 -3.16 9.55 1.24
CA LYS A 588 -3.41 8.85 -0.05
C LYS A 588 -2.20 8.02 -0.48
N ALA A 589 -0.98 8.56 -0.34
CA ALA A 589 0.26 7.89 -0.69
C ALA A 589 0.51 6.60 0.11
N ARG A 590 0.25 6.61 1.44
CA ARG A 590 0.50 5.42 2.29
C ARG A 590 -0.26 4.18 1.82
N VAL A 591 -1.53 4.35 1.43
CA VAL A 591 -2.35 3.23 0.93
C VAL A 591 -1.83 2.73 -0.42
N ALA A 592 -1.44 3.65 -1.31
CA ALA A 592 -0.88 3.30 -2.61
C ALA A 592 0.48 2.59 -2.49
N GLN A 593 1.40 3.11 -1.66
CA GLN A 593 2.71 2.52 -1.37
C GLN A 593 2.57 1.09 -0.82
N PHE A 594 1.61 0.85 0.08
CA PHE A 594 1.35 -0.48 0.65
C PHE A 594 0.80 -1.47 -0.40
N LEU A 595 -0.16 -1.06 -1.22
CA LEU A 595 -0.69 -1.92 -2.29
C LEU A 595 0.38 -2.23 -3.35
N LEU A 596 1.17 -1.24 -3.77
CA LEU A 596 2.28 -1.47 -4.70
C LEU A 596 3.33 -2.41 -4.09
N ASN A 597 3.62 -2.31 -2.78
CA ASN A 597 4.49 -3.25 -2.07
C ASN A 597 4.00 -4.70 -2.16
N LEU A 598 2.72 -4.94 -1.89
CA LEU A 598 2.12 -6.26 -2.03
C LEU A 598 2.21 -6.77 -3.48
N GLY A 599 1.99 -5.91 -4.46
CA GLY A 599 2.09 -6.26 -5.88
C GLY A 599 3.50 -6.69 -6.29
N ILE A 600 4.54 -5.96 -5.86
CA ILE A 600 5.94 -6.32 -6.15
C ILE A 600 6.29 -7.66 -5.52
N ASN A 601 5.98 -7.85 -4.23
CA ASN A 601 6.33 -9.09 -3.52
C ASN A 601 5.56 -10.29 -4.07
N ALA A 602 4.31 -10.13 -4.51
CA ALA A 602 3.56 -11.19 -5.19
C ALA A 602 4.19 -11.56 -6.54
N PHE A 603 4.73 -10.59 -7.28
CA PHE A 603 5.42 -10.84 -8.55
C PHE A 603 6.79 -11.49 -8.36
N VAL A 604 7.55 -11.10 -7.31
CA VAL A 604 8.81 -11.76 -6.92
C VAL A 604 8.56 -13.21 -6.50
N LEU A 605 7.50 -13.49 -5.72
CA LEU A 605 7.11 -14.87 -5.38
C LEU A 605 6.79 -15.68 -6.63
N ALA A 606 6.00 -15.12 -7.54
CA ALA A 606 5.66 -15.77 -8.80
C ALA A 606 6.91 -16.08 -9.65
N ALA A 607 7.87 -15.17 -9.74
CA ALA A 607 9.11 -15.42 -10.47
C ALA A 607 9.95 -16.54 -9.82
N LEU A 608 10.18 -16.49 -8.50
CA LEU A 608 10.95 -17.51 -7.78
C LEU A 608 10.30 -18.90 -7.90
N LEU A 609 8.97 -18.99 -7.80
CA LEU A 609 8.24 -20.24 -8.04
C LEU A 609 8.31 -20.69 -9.51
N GLY A 610 8.24 -19.77 -10.46
CA GLY A 610 8.38 -20.07 -11.89
C GLY A 610 9.73 -20.71 -12.22
N PHE A 611 10.82 -20.16 -11.69
CA PHE A 611 12.17 -20.74 -11.82
C PHE A 611 12.27 -22.12 -11.15
N GLY A 612 11.66 -22.29 -9.98
CA GLY A 612 11.64 -23.58 -9.29
C GLY A 612 10.79 -24.66 -9.99
N ILE A 613 9.71 -24.28 -10.66
CA ILE A 613 8.89 -25.19 -11.49
C ILE A 613 9.64 -25.57 -12.78
N ALA A 614 10.39 -24.65 -13.38
CA ALA A 614 11.29 -24.96 -14.49
C ALA A 614 12.43 -25.92 -14.07
N GLY A 615 12.77 -25.94 -12.78
CA GLY A 615 13.84 -26.76 -12.20
C GLY A 615 15.23 -26.31 -12.60
N SER A 616 15.41 -25.00 -12.80
CA SER A 616 16.73 -24.41 -13.00
C SER A 616 17.42 -24.25 -11.64
N PHE A 617 16.70 -23.71 -10.64
CA PHE A 617 17.19 -23.32 -9.30
C PHE A 617 18.58 -22.68 -9.28
N ALA A 618 18.96 -22.08 -10.40
CA ALA A 618 20.31 -21.71 -10.69
C ALA A 618 20.63 -20.40 -10.01
N ALA A 619 21.91 -20.14 -9.77
CA ALA A 619 22.31 -18.84 -9.24
C ALA A 619 21.96 -17.71 -10.23
N THR A 620 21.90 -18.02 -11.53
CA THR A 620 21.30 -17.18 -12.58
C THR A 620 19.82 -16.86 -12.35
N ASP A 621 19.01 -17.78 -11.83
CA ASP A 621 17.57 -17.55 -11.59
C ASP A 621 17.35 -16.47 -10.54
N TYR A 622 18.16 -16.47 -9.47
CA TYR A 622 18.11 -15.42 -8.44
C TYR A 622 18.56 -14.06 -8.99
N LEU A 623 19.55 -14.04 -9.88
CA LEU A 623 19.96 -12.83 -10.60
C LEU A 623 18.86 -12.32 -11.55
N MET A 624 18.13 -13.22 -12.23
CA MET A 624 16.99 -12.86 -13.08
C MET A 624 15.79 -12.39 -12.23
N ALA A 625 15.51 -13.04 -11.10
CA ALA A 625 14.50 -12.62 -10.12
C ALA A 625 14.80 -11.22 -9.55
N ALA A 626 16.07 -10.81 -9.45
CA ALA A 626 16.44 -9.46 -9.05
C ALA A 626 15.97 -8.38 -10.05
N LEU A 627 15.82 -8.72 -11.34
CA LEU A 627 15.35 -7.81 -12.40
C LEU A 627 13.81 -7.72 -12.47
N VAL A 628 13.12 -8.77 -12.02
CA VAL A 628 11.64 -8.89 -12.05
C VAL A 628 10.94 -7.73 -11.35
N GLY A 629 11.37 -7.36 -10.14
CA GLY A 629 10.82 -6.24 -9.38
C GLY A 629 10.99 -4.88 -10.09
N PRO A 630 12.23 -4.49 -10.46
CA PRO A 630 12.50 -3.29 -11.25
C PRO A 630 11.71 -3.20 -12.57
N VAL A 631 11.65 -4.28 -13.36
CA VAL A 631 10.95 -4.31 -14.66
C VAL A 631 9.44 -4.14 -14.47
N TYR A 632 8.84 -4.88 -13.53
CA TYR A 632 7.43 -4.73 -13.17
C TYR A 632 7.07 -3.30 -12.78
N LEU A 633 7.90 -2.68 -11.95
CA LEU A 633 7.69 -1.32 -11.50
C LEU A 633 7.92 -0.26 -12.60
N ALA A 634 8.86 -0.48 -13.52
CA ALA A 634 9.02 0.36 -14.69
C ALA A 634 7.76 0.35 -15.57
N ILE A 635 7.15 -0.82 -15.79
CA ILE A 635 5.90 -0.96 -16.56
C ILE A 635 4.76 -0.18 -15.88
N LEU A 636 4.55 -0.35 -14.57
CA LEU A 636 3.53 0.42 -13.83
C LEU A 636 3.78 1.93 -13.88
N HIS A 637 5.06 2.35 -13.86
CA HIS A 637 5.44 3.76 -13.91
C HIS A 637 5.14 4.39 -15.27
N VAL A 638 5.44 3.69 -16.37
CA VAL A 638 5.13 4.13 -17.75
C VAL A 638 3.60 4.31 -17.93
N VAL A 639 2.79 3.35 -17.45
CA VAL A 639 1.32 3.46 -17.50
C VAL A 639 0.83 4.69 -16.73
N LEU A 640 1.41 4.98 -15.56
CA LEU A 640 1.07 6.17 -14.78
C LEU A 640 1.51 7.48 -15.45
N MET A 641 2.65 7.52 -16.13
CA MET A 641 3.11 8.72 -16.85
C MET A 641 2.23 9.01 -18.07
N TYR A 642 1.84 7.97 -18.81
CA TYR A 642 0.94 8.11 -19.96
C TYR A 642 -0.39 8.75 -19.54
N ASN A 643 -0.99 8.23 -18.47
CA ASN A 643 -2.26 8.75 -17.94
C ASN A 643 -2.14 10.20 -17.44
N ASP A 644 -1.01 10.60 -16.85
CA ASP A 644 -0.76 12.00 -16.45
C ASP A 644 -0.71 12.94 -17.67
N LEU A 645 -0.02 12.55 -18.74
CA LEU A 645 0.07 13.35 -19.97
C LEU A 645 -1.29 13.49 -20.67
N VAL A 646 -2.11 12.42 -20.70
CA VAL A 646 -3.49 12.46 -21.20
C VAL A 646 -4.35 13.40 -20.35
N PHE A 647 -4.28 13.31 -19.02
CA PHE A 647 -5.05 14.18 -18.12
C PHE A 647 -4.67 15.67 -18.29
N LEU A 648 -3.37 15.98 -18.34
CA LEU A 648 -2.91 17.37 -18.53
C LEU A 648 -3.34 17.92 -19.89
N ARG A 649 -3.28 17.11 -20.96
CA ARG A 649 -3.82 17.47 -22.28
C ARG A 649 -5.32 17.79 -22.22
N GLN A 650 -6.13 16.91 -21.63
CA GLN A 650 -7.57 17.11 -21.47
C GLN A 650 -7.89 18.36 -20.65
N ARG A 651 -7.07 18.70 -19.64
CA ARG A 651 -7.20 19.94 -18.86
C ARG A 651 -6.96 21.19 -19.70
N VAL A 652 -5.95 21.19 -20.57
CA VAL A 652 -5.71 22.32 -21.50
C VAL A 652 -6.88 22.46 -22.48
N GLU A 653 -7.35 21.35 -23.06
CA GLU A 653 -8.50 21.33 -23.97
C GLU A 653 -9.78 21.87 -23.28
N ARG A 654 -10.02 21.50 -22.01
CA ARG A 654 -11.12 22.04 -21.18
C ARG A 654 -10.98 23.54 -20.87
N ASN A 655 -9.81 23.98 -20.42
CA ASN A 655 -9.58 25.40 -20.11
C ASN A 655 -9.69 26.28 -21.37
N ARG A 656 -9.31 25.73 -22.54
CA ARG A 656 -9.49 26.38 -23.84
C ARG A 656 -10.97 26.53 -24.21
N ALA A 657 -11.79 25.50 -23.99
CA ALA A 657 -13.23 25.60 -24.15
C ALA A 657 -13.87 26.62 -23.19
N ASN A 658 -13.41 26.70 -21.93
CA ASN A 658 -13.88 27.69 -20.96
C ASN A 658 -13.62 29.13 -21.43
N ILE A 659 -12.41 29.45 -21.94
CA ILE A 659 -12.13 30.80 -22.47
C ILE A 659 -12.86 31.08 -23.80
N ASP A 660 -13.06 30.08 -24.66
CA ASP A 660 -13.87 30.24 -25.88
C ASP A 660 -15.33 30.64 -25.54
N VAL A 661 -15.90 30.06 -24.48
CA VAL A 661 -17.22 30.45 -23.94
C VAL A 661 -17.20 31.86 -23.36
N ALA A 662 -16.19 32.23 -22.57
CA ALA A 662 -16.07 33.58 -21.99
C ALA A 662 -15.92 34.66 -23.07
N LEU A 663 -15.11 34.42 -24.09
CA LEU A 663 -14.94 35.30 -25.25
C LEU A 663 -16.25 35.45 -26.05
N LYS A 664 -17.02 34.36 -26.19
CA LYS A 664 -18.36 34.40 -26.82
C LYS A 664 -19.34 35.22 -25.98
N LYS A 665 -19.42 35.00 -24.66
CA LYS A 665 -20.26 35.82 -23.75
C LYS A 665 -19.94 37.30 -23.89
N ARG A 666 -18.65 37.67 -24.04
CA ARG A 666 -18.24 39.07 -24.23
C ARG A 666 -18.70 39.62 -25.55
N HIS A 667 -18.57 38.85 -26.63
CA HIS A 667 -19.08 39.23 -27.94
C HIS A 667 -20.60 39.48 -27.90
N ASP A 668 -21.36 38.54 -27.33
CA ASP A 668 -22.81 38.63 -27.17
C ASP A 668 -23.22 39.85 -26.31
N LEU A 669 -22.54 40.08 -25.18
CA LEU A 669 -22.76 41.26 -24.31
C LEU A 669 -22.44 42.58 -25.03
N VAL A 670 -21.33 42.66 -25.75
CA VAL A 670 -21.02 43.85 -26.55
C VAL A 670 -22.09 44.10 -27.62
N GLN A 671 -22.66 43.06 -28.24
CA GLN A 671 -23.79 43.25 -29.16
C GLN A 671 -25.06 43.76 -28.48
N SER A 672 -25.33 43.41 -27.23
CA SER A 672 -26.50 43.94 -26.49
C SER A 672 -26.31 45.38 -26.01
N VAL A 673 -25.07 45.87 -25.87
CA VAL A 673 -24.78 47.30 -25.60
C VAL A 673 -25.08 48.20 -26.80
N LEU A 674 -24.82 47.75 -28.04
CA LEU A 674 -24.93 48.60 -29.24
C LEU A 674 -26.33 49.25 -29.44
N PRO A 675 -27.48 48.56 -29.22
CA PRO A 675 -28.80 49.18 -29.27
C PRO A 675 -29.02 50.28 -28.22
N VAL A 676 -28.54 50.09 -26.98
CA VAL A 676 -28.68 51.08 -25.90
C VAL A 676 -27.92 52.34 -26.28
N VAL A 677 -26.66 52.20 -26.70
CA VAL A 677 -25.83 53.33 -27.15
C VAL A 677 -26.45 54.03 -28.36
N ARG A 678 -27.07 53.31 -29.30
CA ARG A 678 -27.82 53.93 -30.42
C ARG A 678 -29.02 54.76 -30.00
N GLY A 679 -29.71 54.38 -28.93
CA GLY A 679 -30.82 55.16 -28.38
C GLY A 679 -30.40 56.57 -27.98
N PHE A 680 -29.22 56.69 -27.38
CA PHE A 680 -28.59 57.99 -27.06
C PHE A 680 -27.93 58.65 -28.29
N ALA A 681 -27.41 57.86 -29.24
CA ALA A 681 -26.76 58.35 -30.47
C ALA A 681 -27.71 59.03 -31.47
N ALA A 682 -29.03 58.98 -31.27
CA ALA A 682 -30.03 59.43 -32.25
C ALA A 682 -29.92 60.92 -32.65
N HIS A 683 -29.16 61.71 -31.89
CA HIS A 683 -28.92 63.14 -32.12
C HIS A 683 -27.46 63.48 -32.48
N GLU A 684 -26.55 62.51 -32.60
CA GLU A 684 -25.13 62.75 -32.87
C GLU A 684 -24.51 61.80 -33.91
N ALA A 685 -24.10 62.36 -35.06
CA ALA A 685 -23.51 61.60 -36.16
C ALA A 685 -22.15 60.96 -35.81
N SER A 686 -21.31 61.65 -35.03
CA SER A 686 -19.99 61.17 -34.58
C SER A 686 -20.08 59.93 -33.68
N LEU A 687 -21.19 59.78 -32.93
CA LEU A 687 -21.42 58.64 -32.07
C LEU A 687 -21.88 57.43 -32.88
N LEU A 688 -22.73 57.64 -33.90
CA LEU A 688 -23.17 56.60 -34.84
C LEU A 688 -22.01 56.01 -35.65
N GLU A 689 -21.03 56.82 -36.05
CA GLU A 689 -19.83 56.37 -36.76
C GLU A 689 -18.99 55.42 -35.89
N ARG A 690 -18.66 55.82 -34.65
CA ARG A 690 -17.97 54.96 -33.67
C ARG A 690 -18.75 53.67 -33.37
N VAL A 691 -20.07 53.74 -33.27
CA VAL A 691 -20.94 52.56 -33.08
C VAL A 691 -20.96 51.63 -34.31
N ALA A 692 -20.77 52.17 -35.52
CA ALA A 692 -20.60 51.38 -36.74
C ALA A 692 -19.22 50.70 -36.76
N GLU A 693 -18.14 51.40 -36.40
CA GLU A 693 -16.81 50.83 -36.22
C GLU A 693 -16.83 49.66 -35.22
N LEU A 694 -17.37 49.87 -34.01
CA LEU A 694 -17.54 48.84 -32.98
C LEU A 694 -18.31 47.61 -33.52
N ARG A 695 -19.34 47.81 -34.35
CA ARG A 695 -20.11 46.72 -34.98
C ARG A 695 -19.33 45.97 -36.06
N THR A 696 -18.46 46.66 -36.81
CA THR A 696 -17.58 45.99 -37.80
C THR A 696 -16.44 45.25 -37.13
N ALA A 697 -15.90 45.78 -36.02
CA ALA A 697 -14.89 45.13 -35.19
C ALA A 697 -15.42 43.90 -34.44
N SER A 698 -16.71 43.89 -34.09
CA SER A 698 -17.37 42.75 -33.44
C SER A 698 -17.84 41.65 -34.41
N ARG A 699 -17.77 41.83 -35.72
CA ARG A 699 -18.11 40.77 -36.68
C ARG A 699 -16.83 40.02 -37.05
N VAL A 700 -16.73 38.70 -36.82
CA VAL A 700 -15.90 37.70 -37.58
C VAL A 700 -15.75 36.36 -36.83
N GLU A 701 -15.74 35.25 -37.58
CA GLU A 701 -15.62 33.83 -37.15
C GLU A 701 -14.18 33.32 -36.91
N GLU A 702 -13.15 34.15 -37.08
CA GLU A 702 -11.73 33.75 -37.13
C GLU A 702 -10.83 34.36 -36.03
N GLU A 703 -9.68 33.74 -35.75
CA GLU A 703 -8.74 34.11 -34.67
C GLU A 703 -8.32 35.59 -34.66
N ALA A 704 -8.21 36.23 -35.82
CA ALA A 704 -7.84 37.65 -35.95
C ALA A 704 -8.91 38.63 -35.40
N SER A 705 -10.15 38.21 -35.18
CA SER A 705 -11.19 39.06 -34.55
C SER A 705 -11.06 39.13 -33.04
N ARG A 706 -10.50 38.09 -32.40
CA ARG A 706 -10.40 38.01 -30.92
C ARG A 706 -9.62 39.19 -30.35
N THR A 707 -8.59 39.65 -31.06
CA THR A 707 -7.79 40.85 -30.72
C THR A 707 -8.57 42.14 -30.94
N ARG A 708 -9.37 42.26 -32.01
CA ARG A 708 -10.22 43.46 -32.25
C ARG A 708 -11.30 43.60 -31.19
N VAL A 709 -11.87 42.48 -30.73
CA VAL A 709 -12.89 42.46 -29.68
C VAL A 709 -12.32 42.88 -28.31
N GLN A 710 -11.00 42.73 -28.06
CA GLN A 710 -10.35 43.21 -26.82
C GLN A 710 -10.29 44.75 -26.75
N ALA A 711 -10.20 45.46 -27.88
CA ALA A 711 -10.14 46.92 -27.91
C ALA A 711 -11.49 47.59 -27.54
N LEU A 712 -12.60 46.85 -27.59
CA LEU A 712 -13.95 47.39 -27.43
C LEU A 712 -14.23 47.87 -25.99
N GLY A 713 -13.66 47.21 -24.98
CA GLY A 713 -13.81 47.63 -23.56
C GLY A 713 -13.20 49.01 -23.28
N PRO A 714 -11.91 49.25 -23.61
CA PRO A 714 -11.32 50.59 -23.58
C PRO A 714 -12.08 51.63 -24.40
N GLN A 715 -12.57 51.27 -25.60
CA GLN A 715 -13.34 52.18 -26.45
C GLN A 715 -14.70 52.56 -25.84
N LEU A 716 -15.39 51.63 -25.16
CA LEU A 716 -16.63 51.92 -24.42
C LEU A 716 -16.38 52.83 -23.20
N ARG A 717 -15.25 52.66 -22.49
CA ARG A 717 -14.86 53.58 -21.40
C ARG A 717 -14.55 54.98 -21.93
N ALA A 718 -13.80 55.09 -23.02
CA ALA A 718 -13.55 56.36 -23.70
C ALA A 718 -14.83 57.03 -24.24
N LEU A 719 -15.84 56.23 -24.62
CA LEU A 719 -17.17 56.74 -24.99
C LEU A 719 -17.90 57.36 -23.79
N ARG A 720 -17.85 56.72 -22.61
CA ARG A 720 -18.43 57.26 -21.36
C ARG A 720 -17.74 58.57 -20.94
N GLU A 721 -16.43 58.66 -21.09
CA GLU A 721 -15.66 59.88 -20.80
C GLU A 721 -15.99 61.03 -21.76
N ALA A 722 -16.19 60.73 -23.05
CA ALA A 722 -16.64 61.71 -24.03
C ALA A 722 -18.11 62.16 -23.81
N TYR A 723 -18.94 61.31 -23.21
CA TYR A 723 -20.38 61.50 -23.08
C TYR A 723 -20.90 61.19 -21.66
N PRO A 724 -20.77 62.12 -20.69
CA PRO A 724 -21.17 61.91 -19.31
C PRO A 724 -22.65 61.54 -19.11
N SER A 725 -23.52 61.91 -20.06
CA SER A 725 -24.94 61.52 -20.07
C SER A 725 -25.14 60.00 -20.16
N LEU A 726 -24.34 59.29 -20.95
CA LEU A 726 -24.36 57.82 -21.01
C LEU A 726 -23.99 57.19 -19.66
N GLY A 727 -23.04 57.78 -18.93
CA GLY A 727 -22.64 57.32 -17.60
C GLY A 727 -23.71 57.52 -16.50
N SER A 728 -24.73 58.34 -16.76
CA SER A 728 -25.85 58.57 -15.82
C SER A 728 -27.02 57.60 -16.02
N ASP A 729 -27.05 56.85 -17.12
CA ASP A 729 -28.10 55.88 -17.41
C ASP A 729 -27.93 54.59 -16.59
N GLY A 730 -29.05 54.09 -16.04
CA GLY A 730 -29.05 52.92 -15.17
C GLY A 730 -28.64 51.63 -15.88
N LEU A 731 -29.08 51.45 -17.14
CA LEU A 731 -28.81 50.26 -17.94
C LEU A 731 -27.37 50.27 -18.48
N PHE A 732 -26.88 51.44 -18.92
CA PHE A 732 -25.49 51.55 -19.37
C PHE A 732 -24.49 51.25 -18.24
N ARG A 733 -24.74 51.75 -17.02
CA ARG A 733 -23.91 51.44 -15.84
C ARG A 733 -23.93 49.95 -15.49
N GLU A 734 -25.10 49.31 -15.52
CA GLU A 734 -25.23 47.87 -15.28
C GLU A 734 -24.47 47.04 -16.34
N LEU A 735 -24.55 47.42 -17.62
CA LEU A 735 -23.79 46.80 -18.70
C LEU A 735 -22.27 47.02 -18.58
N GLU A 736 -21.82 48.19 -18.08
CA GLU A 736 -20.40 48.44 -17.80
C GLU A 736 -19.90 47.59 -16.61
N GLU A 737 -20.69 47.46 -15.55
CA GLU A 737 -20.40 46.60 -14.40
C GLU A 737 -20.29 45.12 -14.83
N LEU A 738 -21.23 44.63 -15.64
CA LEU A 738 -21.20 43.28 -16.23
C LEU A 738 -19.99 43.07 -17.16
N LEU A 739 -19.67 44.04 -18.02
CA LEU A 739 -18.52 43.96 -18.92
C LEU A 739 -17.19 43.94 -18.14
N THR A 740 -17.09 44.72 -17.07
CA THR A 740 -15.89 44.76 -16.21
C THR A 740 -15.73 43.44 -15.44
N ALA A 741 -16.83 42.87 -14.92
CA ALA A 741 -16.81 41.54 -14.31
C ALA A 741 -16.35 40.46 -15.31
N LEU A 742 -16.83 40.54 -16.56
CA LEU A 742 -16.50 39.59 -17.62
C LEU A 742 -15.06 39.71 -18.14
N GLU A 743 -14.50 40.92 -18.24
CA GLU A 743 -13.07 41.09 -18.55
C GLU A 743 -12.17 40.52 -17.45
N ASN A 744 -12.57 40.64 -16.18
CA ASN A 744 -11.86 39.99 -15.07
C ASN A 744 -11.99 38.45 -15.10
N ASP A 745 -13.16 37.90 -15.43
CA ASP A 745 -13.36 36.46 -15.68
C ASP A 745 -12.49 35.93 -16.84
N ILE A 746 -12.41 36.67 -17.95
CA ILE A 746 -11.53 36.37 -19.09
C ILE A 746 -10.05 36.41 -18.66
N ALA A 747 -9.64 37.41 -17.90
CA ALA A 747 -8.26 37.53 -17.41
C ALA A 747 -7.85 36.35 -16.50
N LEU A 748 -8.76 35.94 -15.59
CA LEU A 748 -8.56 34.81 -14.68
C LEU A 748 -8.56 33.47 -15.44
N THR A 749 -9.52 33.25 -16.33
CA THR A 749 -9.61 32.04 -17.16
C THR A 749 -8.40 31.91 -18.11
N ARG A 750 -7.89 33.02 -18.64
CA ARG A 750 -6.63 33.05 -19.41
C ARG A 750 -5.44 32.62 -18.57
N SER A 751 -5.31 33.12 -17.33
CA SER A 751 -4.24 32.69 -16.42
C SER A 751 -4.30 31.17 -16.23
N GLY A 752 -5.47 30.64 -15.86
CA GLY A 752 -5.66 29.20 -15.66
C GLY A 752 -5.45 28.34 -16.93
N LEU A 753 -5.67 28.89 -18.13
CA LEU A 753 -5.28 28.24 -19.38
C LEU A 753 -3.76 28.21 -19.55
N ASN A 754 -3.09 29.35 -19.38
CA ASN A 754 -1.64 29.44 -19.53
C ASN A 754 -0.93 28.55 -18.48
N ASP A 755 -1.36 28.57 -17.22
CA ASP A 755 -0.87 27.69 -16.16
C ASP A 755 -1.00 26.19 -16.53
N ALA A 756 -2.10 25.80 -17.18
CA ALA A 756 -2.32 24.44 -17.64
C ALA A 756 -1.40 24.09 -18.83
N VAL A 757 -1.21 25.02 -19.77
CA VAL A 757 -0.31 24.87 -20.92
C VAL A 757 1.15 24.74 -20.47
N GLU A 758 1.59 25.57 -19.52
CA GLU A 758 2.95 25.50 -18.95
C GLU A 758 3.19 24.18 -18.23
N ARG A 759 2.25 23.74 -17.38
CA ARG A 759 2.33 22.44 -16.70
C ARG A 759 2.37 21.28 -17.68
N TYR A 760 1.53 21.31 -18.73
CA TYR A 760 1.53 20.29 -19.78
C TYR A 760 2.87 20.26 -20.55
N ASN A 761 3.32 21.40 -21.07
CA ASN A 761 4.57 21.49 -21.83
C ASN A 761 5.79 21.09 -20.99
N SER A 762 5.88 21.59 -19.75
CA SER A 762 6.98 21.28 -18.83
C SER A 762 7.01 19.79 -18.46
N ARG A 763 5.85 19.20 -18.14
CA ARG A 763 5.75 17.75 -17.85
C ARG A 763 6.14 16.90 -19.06
N ARG A 764 5.74 17.32 -20.26
CA ARG A 764 6.02 16.65 -21.54
C ARG A 764 7.49 16.74 -21.95
N GLU A 765 8.22 17.76 -21.49
CA GLU A 765 9.65 17.98 -21.79
C GLU A 765 10.60 17.42 -20.71
N ALA A 766 10.08 17.12 -19.52
CA ALA A 766 10.83 16.47 -18.44
C ALA A 766 11.27 15.04 -18.80
N PHE A 767 12.42 14.58 -18.28
CA PHE A 767 12.82 13.18 -18.35
C PHE A 767 12.26 12.39 -17.15
N PRO A 768 11.71 11.17 -17.33
CA PRO A 768 11.63 10.39 -18.57
C PRO A 768 10.39 10.64 -19.46
N GLU A 769 9.44 11.49 -19.04
CA GLU A 769 8.20 11.80 -19.77
C GLU A 769 8.40 12.19 -21.25
N VAL A 770 9.51 12.85 -21.60
CA VAL A 770 9.87 13.27 -22.98
C VAL A 770 10.06 12.12 -23.96
N VAL A 771 10.51 10.94 -23.51
CA VAL A 771 10.62 9.75 -24.36
C VAL A 771 9.22 9.28 -24.75
N LEU A 772 8.33 9.22 -23.75
CA LEU A 772 6.94 8.81 -23.91
C LEU A 772 6.14 9.81 -24.77
N ALA A 773 6.39 11.11 -24.58
CA ALA A 773 5.78 12.17 -25.36
C ALA A 773 6.13 12.05 -26.85
N ARG A 774 7.39 11.74 -27.17
CA ARG A 774 7.86 11.54 -28.56
C ARG A 774 7.33 10.25 -29.19
N THR A 775 7.28 9.14 -28.46
CA THR A 775 6.81 7.86 -29.02
C THR A 775 5.30 7.81 -29.24
N PHE A 776 4.52 8.49 -28.40
CA PHE A 776 3.04 8.51 -28.48
C PHE A 776 2.46 9.80 -29.11
N GLY A 777 3.30 10.70 -29.64
CA GLY A 777 2.83 11.85 -30.43
C GLY A 777 2.21 13.01 -29.63
N PHE A 778 2.63 13.24 -28.39
CA PHE A 778 2.17 14.38 -27.58
C PHE A 778 2.80 15.70 -28.07
N ALA A 779 2.05 16.45 -28.89
CA ALA A 779 2.45 17.75 -29.44
C ALA A 779 2.60 18.85 -28.38
N ARG A 780 3.28 19.96 -28.71
CA ARG A 780 3.38 21.15 -27.83
C ARG A 780 2.08 21.94 -27.95
N MET A 781 1.61 22.53 -26.85
CA MET A 781 0.47 23.45 -26.88
C MET A 781 0.95 24.90 -26.75
N PRO A 782 0.44 25.85 -27.57
CA PRO A 782 0.81 27.26 -27.49
C PRO A 782 0.17 27.94 -26.27
N LEU A 783 0.86 28.96 -25.76
CA LEU A 783 0.35 29.89 -24.76
C LEU A 783 -0.62 30.90 -25.40
N LEU A 784 -1.50 31.49 -24.60
CA LEU A 784 -2.38 32.56 -25.05
C LEU A 784 -1.80 33.92 -24.62
N GLU A 785 -1.11 34.57 -25.56
CA GLU A 785 -0.42 35.86 -25.37
C GLU A 785 -1.35 37.03 -25.73
N PHE A 786 -1.75 37.85 -24.74
CA PHE A 786 -2.48 39.11 -24.95
C PHE A 786 -2.19 40.14 -23.84
N GLU A 787 -2.24 41.42 -24.20
CA GLU A 787 -1.79 42.54 -23.37
C GLU A 787 -2.98 43.21 -22.66
N ALA A 788 -3.42 42.64 -21.54
CA ALA A 788 -4.50 43.19 -20.72
C ALA A 788 -4.27 42.87 -19.23
N ALA A 789 -4.32 43.90 -18.39
CA ALA A 789 -4.16 43.82 -16.94
C ALA A 789 -5.51 43.67 -16.22
N ILE A 790 -5.50 43.01 -15.06
CA ILE A 790 -6.67 42.88 -14.18
C ILE A 790 -7.03 44.28 -13.65
N VAL A 791 -8.31 44.65 -13.70
CA VAL A 791 -8.81 45.94 -13.19
C VAL A 791 -9.63 45.68 -11.94
N GLU A 792 -9.17 46.17 -10.78
CA GLU A 792 -9.96 46.12 -9.55
C GLU A 792 -11.25 46.92 -9.72
N VAL A 793 -12.40 46.26 -9.57
CA VAL A 793 -13.69 46.94 -9.57
C VAL A 793 -13.82 47.72 -8.26
N PRO A 794 -14.07 49.04 -8.29
CA PRO A 794 -14.36 49.78 -7.08
C PRO A 794 -15.60 49.18 -6.41
N ARG A 795 -15.43 48.58 -5.22
CA ARG A 795 -16.59 48.17 -4.42
C ARG A 795 -17.44 49.40 -4.17
N ALA A 796 -18.73 49.32 -4.49
CA ALA A 796 -19.66 50.41 -4.24
C ALA A 796 -19.74 50.70 -2.73
N THR A 797 -18.97 51.68 -2.28
CA THR A 797 -18.97 52.19 -0.90
C THR A 797 -20.31 52.88 -0.64
N ARG A 798 -21.37 52.11 -0.33
CA ARG A 798 -22.61 52.69 0.15
C ARG A 798 -22.36 53.39 1.48
N THR A 799 -22.79 54.65 1.52
CA THR A 799 -22.46 55.62 2.55
C THR A 799 -22.82 55.13 3.95
N ARG A 800 -21.90 55.36 4.89
CA ARG A 800 -21.97 55.04 6.30
C ARG A 800 -23.18 55.68 6.99
N ALA A 801 -24.10 54.87 7.51
CA ALA A 801 -25.03 55.24 8.57
C ALA A 801 -24.59 54.61 9.91
N LEU A 802 -24.72 55.38 10.98
CA LEU A 802 -24.07 55.21 12.28
C LEU A 802 -24.51 53.97 13.11
N THR A 803 -23.49 53.20 13.53
CA THR A 803 -23.32 52.59 14.87
C THR A 803 -24.31 51.51 15.37
N GLY A 804 -23.86 50.33 15.81
CA GLY A 804 -22.49 49.81 15.80
C GLY A 804 -22.29 48.47 16.51
N ILE A 805 -21.21 47.79 16.13
CA ILE A 805 -20.61 46.63 16.80
C ILE A 805 -19.08 46.86 16.83
N ILE A 806 -18.42 46.46 17.92
CA ILE A 806 -17.00 46.72 18.18
C ILE A 806 -16.12 45.77 17.32
N PRO A 807 -15.08 46.28 16.61
CA PRO A 807 -14.08 45.43 15.98
C PRO A 807 -13.08 44.89 17.01
N VAL A 808 -12.83 43.58 16.99
CA VAL A 808 -11.71 42.98 17.75
C VAL A 808 -10.40 43.30 17.03
N ALA A 809 -9.45 43.90 17.74
CA ALA A 809 -8.16 44.28 17.19
C ALA A 809 -7.27 43.05 16.93
N VAL A 810 -6.72 42.97 15.71
CA VAL A 810 -5.60 42.09 15.39
C VAL A 810 -4.30 42.86 15.70
N PRO A 811 -3.37 42.34 16.51
CA PRO A 811 -2.09 43.00 16.75
C PRO A 811 -1.23 42.97 15.48
N ALA A 812 -0.80 44.15 15.01
CA ALA A 812 0.11 44.28 13.88
C ALA A 812 1.54 43.87 14.27
N GLY A 813 2.18 43.00 13.48
CA GLY A 813 3.52 42.49 13.80
C GLY A 813 4.03 41.41 12.85
N ALA A 814 4.09 41.69 11.55
CA ALA A 814 4.76 40.83 10.57
C ALA A 814 5.38 41.67 9.45
N THR A 815 6.57 42.20 9.70
CA THR A 815 7.45 42.73 8.65
C THR A 815 7.94 41.62 7.74
N SER A 816 8.07 41.95 6.46
CA SER A 816 8.54 41.08 5.39
C SER A 816 10.08 40.98 5.30
N ILE A 817 10.52 40.08 4.40
CA ILE A 817 11.80 40.02 3.64
C ILE A 817 12.97 39.28 4.37
N PRO A 818 13.93 38.58 3.70
CA PRO A 818 14.01 37.94 2.35
C PRO A 818 14.33 36.42 2.37
N VAL A 819 14.46 35.82 1.17
CA VAL A 819 15.16 34.56 0.89
C VAL A 819 16.70 34.75 0.93
N ALA A 820 17.45 33.76 1.42
CA ALA A 820 18.91 33.64 1.21
C ALA A 820 19.37 32.17 1.23
N GLU A 821 20.44 31.87 0.48
CA GLU A 821 21.00 30.52 0.22
C GLU A 821 21.97 29.99 1.32
N PRO A 822 22.35 28.69 1.31
CA PRO A 822 23.02 28.04 2.45
C PRO A 822 24.56 28.08 2.39
N VAL A 823 25.22 28.20 3.56
CA VAL A 823 26.67 28.00 3.73
C VAL A 823 26.97 27.15 4.98
N VAL A 824 28.06 26.39 4.94
CA VAL A 824 28.49 25.32 5.85
C VAL A 824 29.50 25.81 6.91
N SER A 825 29.39 25.35 8.18
CA SER A 825 30.53 24.95 9.05
C SER A 825 30.07 24.41 10.42
N ALA A 826 30.95 23.71 11.15
CA ALA A 826 30.67 23.01 12.43
C ALA A 826 31.66 23.43 13.57
N PRO A 827 31.87 22.66 14.68
CA PRO A 827 31.67 23.09 16.08
C PRO A 827 32.95 23.49 16.87
N PRO A 828 32.86 24.07 18.10
CA PRO A 828 32.84 23.34 19.40
C PRO A 828 32.01 24.05 20.53
N GLY A 829 31.94 23.67 21.83
CA GLY A 829 32.29 22.40 22.52
C GLY A 829 32.63 22.50 24.04
N VAL A 830 31.85 21.81 24.91
CA VAL A 830 32.15 21.28 26.29
C VAL A 830 32.33 22.23 27.53
N VAL A 831 31.68 21.89 28.67
CA VAL A 831 32.22 21.69 30.06
C VAL A 831 31.27 22.14 31.22
N SER A 832 30.98 21.17 32.14
CA SER A 832 30.55 21.18 33.58
C SER A 832 29.73 22.33 34.21
N GLY A 833 28.90 22.11 35.24
CA GLY A 833 28.60 20.91 36.05
C GLY A 833 28.17 21.29 37.48
N GLY A 834 27.79 20.31 38.33
CA GLY A 834 27.58 20.55 39.78
C GLY A 834 26.24 20.07 40.37
N GLU A 835 26.11 18.77 40.60
CA GLU A 835 25.36 18.19 41.73
C GLU A 835 26.30 18.21 42.99
N PRO A 836 25.85 18.01 44.27
CA PRO A 836 25.02 16.86 44.67
C PRO A 836 24.08 16.99 45.91
N ALA A 837 23.25 15.94 46.11
CA ALA A 837 22.92 15.30 47.40
C ALA A 837 22.18 16.07 48.53
N ALA A 838 21.48 15.44 49.50
CA ALA A 838 20.79 14.14 49.59
C ALA A 838 20.01 14.06 50.95
N VAL A 839 19.28 12.95 51.17
CA VAL A 839 18.79 12.42 52.47
C VAL A 839 17.58 13.11 53.14
N GLY A 840 16.59 12.31 53.56
CA GLY A 840 15.50 12.76 54.45
C GLY A 840 14.29 11.82 54.53
N ALA A 841 14.35 10.78 55.35
CA ALA A 841 13.17 10.02 55.82
C ALA A 841 12.49 10.79 57.00
N SER A 842 11.34 10.50 57.61
CA SER A 842 10.31 9.42 57.51
C SER A 842 9.09 9.75 58.41
N ALA A 843 7.92 9.14 58.13
CA ALA A 843 6.87 8.69 59.08
C ALA A 843 5.92 9.68 59.83
N GLY A 844 4.63 9.29 59.90
CA GLY A 844 3.61 9.67 60.92
C GLY A 844 2.97 11.07 60.82
N SER A 845 1.71 11.33 61.23
CA SER A 845 0.58 10.46 61.64
C SER A 845 -0.71 11.31 61.84
N ASP A 846 -1.88 10.68 61.69
CA ASP A 846 -3.23 11.09 62.19
C ASP A 846 -3.95 12.38 61.74
N GLY A 847 -5.30 12.30 61.63
CA GLY A 847 -6.20 13.46 61.74
C GLY A 847 -7.48 13.52 60.89
N SER A 848 -8.55 12.80 61.31
CA SER A 848 -9.98 13.23 61.36
C SER A 848 -10.39 14.64 60.82
N ARG A 849 -11.58 14.96 60.25
CA ARG A 849 -12.89 14.32 59.89
C ARG A 849 -13.86 15.46 59.42
N ALA A 850 -15.07 15.14 58.94
CA ALA A 850 -16.24 16.06 58.74
C ALA A 850 -16.16 17.08 57.56
N SER A 851 -17.25 17.53 56.89
CA SER A 851 -18.67 17.10 56.83
C SER A 851 -19.36 17.64 55.55
N ARG A 852 -20.46 17.02 55.11
CA ARG A 852 -21.40 17.50 54.06
C ARG A 852 -22.46 18.46 54.62
N PRO A 853 -23.25 19.11 53.75
CA PRO A 853 -24.71 19.01 53.89
C PRO A 853 -25.46 18.49 52.64
N GLU A 854 -26.73 18.10 52.85
CA GLU A 854 -27.71 17.60 51.87
C GLU A 854 -28.72 18.67 51.42
N ILE A 855 -29.60 18.31 50.46
CA ILE A 855 -31.07 18.55 50.40
C ILE A 855 -31.53 17.98 49.02
N VAL A 856 -32.13 16.77 48.92
CA VAL A 856 -33.50 16.30 49.25
C VAL A 856 -34.49 16.41 48.08
N ALA A 857 -35.26 15.33 47.86
CA ALA A 857 -36.30 15.18 46.82
C ALA A 857 -37.51 14.40 47.38
N PRO A 858 -38.69 14.46 46.74
CA PRO A 858 -39.66 13.36 46.81
C PRO A 858 -40.32 13.08 45.41
N PRO A 859 -41.37 12.23 45.26
CA PRO A 859 -41.20 10.78 45.13
C PRO A 859 -41.90 10.16 43.89
N ARG A 860 -41.73 8.84 43.69
CA ARG A 860 -42.35 8.02 42.61
C ARG A 860 -43.76 7.50 42.97
N PRO A 861 -44.53 7.03 41.98
CA PRO A 861 -45.40 5.85 42.12
C PRO A 861 -44.98 4.64 41.22
N ARG A 862 -45.79 3.57 41.25
CA ARG A 862 -45.39 2.14 41.03
C ARG A 862 -45.77 1.53 39.66
N ARG A 863 -45.20 0.33 39.40
CA ARG A 863 -45.56 -0.65 38.35
C ARG A 863 -47.06 -1.01 38.30
N ALA A 864 -47.54 -1.32 37.09
CA ALA A 864 -48.64 -2.25 36.81
C ALA A 864 -48.34 -3.08 35.53
N VAL A 865 -49.19 -4.07 35.22
CA VAL A 865 -48.99 -5.16 34.22
C VAL A 865 -50.05 -5.06 33.10
N SER A 866 -49.93 -5.89 32.04
CA SER A 866 -50.70 -5.92 30.78
C SER A 866 -50.28 -4.84 29.76
N GLY A 867 -50.42 -5.00 28.44
CA GLY A 867 -50.97 -6.11 27.64
C GLY A 867 -51.78 -5.54 26.46
N GLY A 868 -51.51 -6.02 25.25
CA GLY A 868 -52.28 -5.64 24.04
C GLY A 868 -51.69 -4.51 23.19
N GLU A 869 -51.71 -4.76 21.88
CA GLU A 869 -51.95 -3.85 20.75
C GLU A 869 -51.05 -2.62 20.51
N SER A 870 -50.41 -2.67 19.33
CA SER A 870 -49.76 -1.52 18.69
C SER A 870 -50.83 -0.59 18.10
N SER A 871 -50.85 0.66 18.55
CA SER A 871 -51.48 1.79 17.87
C SER A 871 -50.43 2.85 17.51
N ALA A 872 -50.74 3.67 16.50
CA ALA A 872 -49.74 4.40 15.72
C ALA A 872 -49.23 5.70 16.37
N THR A 873 -48.02 6.10 15.99
CA THR A 873 -47.54 7.49 16.02
C THR A 873 -47.25 7.95 14.58
N PRO A 874 -47.75 9.13 14.14
CA PRO A 874 -47.57 9.62 12.78
C PRO A 874 -46.25 10.39 12.62
N GLY A 875 -45.63 10.33 11.43
CA GLY A 875 -44.46 11.16 11.12
C GLY A 875 -43.36 10.51 10.27
N SER A 876 -43.68 9.59 9.35
CA SER A 876 -42.73 9.16 8.31
C SER A 876 -42.99 9.91 7.02
N SER A 877 -42.00 10.66 6.53
CA SER A 877 -42.00 11.24 5.19
C SER A 877 -42.20 10.15 4.14
N ALA A 878 -43.35 10.15 3.47
CA ALA A 878 -43.68 9.08 2.53
C ALA A 878 -42.77 9.15 1.29
N LEU A 879 -42.23 8.01 0.87
CA LEU A 879 -41.35 7.95 -0.30
C LEU A 879 -42.20 7.93 -1.57
N ALA A 880 -42.12 9.00 -2.37
CA ALA A 880 -42.79 9.08 -3.66
C ALA A 880 -42.14 8.13 -4.69
N VAL A 881 -42.93 7.21 -5.22
CA VAL A 881 -42.54 6.17 -6.17
C VAL A 881 -43.53 6.10 -7.31
N GLU A 882 -43.17 5.43 -8.39
CA GLU A 882 -44.11 5.03 -9.43
C GLU A 882 -44.27 3.50 -9.43
N VAL A 883 -45.51 3.06 -9.61
CA VAL A 883 -45.89 1.65 -9.73
C VAL A 883 -46.22 1.33 -11.18
N GLN A 884 -45.63 0.26 -11.71
CA GLN A 884 -45.99 -0.29 -13.02
C GLN A 884 -47.26 -1.15 -12.93
N ARG A 885 -48.29 -0.79 -13.72
CA ARG A 885 -49.53 -1.57 -13.86
C ARG A 885 -49.38 -2.71 -14.88
N PRO A 886 -50.30 -3.69 -14.90
CA PRO A 886 -50.31 -4.78 -15.89
C PRO A 886 -50.47 -4.32 -17.35
N ASP A 887 -50.98 -3.10 -17.58
CA ASP A 887 -51.06 -2.42 -18.88
C ASP A 887 -49.73 -1.77 -19.31
N GLY A 888 -48.69 -1.84 -18.48
CA GLY A 888 -47.36 -1.30 -18.70
C GLY A 888 -47.20 0.17 -18.30
N GLN A 889 -48.26 0.88 -17.93
CA GLN A 889 -48.18 2.29 -17.52
C GLN A 889 -47.69 2.45 -16.08
N TRP A 890 -46.99 3.56 -15.83
CA TRP A 890 -46.48 3.95 -14.52
C TRP A 890 -47.44 4.95 -13.86
N ARG A 891 -47.78 4.73 -12.59
CA ARG A 891 -48.63 5.63 -11.80
C ARG A 891 -47.92 6.04 -10.51
N ALA A 892 -47.94 7.34 -10.20
CA ALA A 892 -47.44 7.86 -8.93
C ALA A 892 -48.19 7.27 -7.73
N ALA A 893 -47.42 6.88 -6.72
CA ALA A 893 -47.88 6.34 -5.45
C ALA A 893 -46.87 6.67 -4.35
N GLU A 894 -47.27 6.49 -3.09
CA GLU A 894 -46.43 6.67 -1.92
C GLU A 894 -46.26 5.34 -1.18
N ILE A 895 -45.02 5.02 -0.75
CA ILE A 895 -44.80 3.84 0.10
C ILE A 895 -45.35 4.15 1.51
N VAL A 896 -46.44 3.47 1.88
CA VAL A 896 -47.05 3.51 3.22
C VAL A 896 -46.33 2.56 4.18
N ARG A 897 -45.83 1.43 3.66
CA ARG A 897 -45.17 0.40 4.47
C ARG A 897 -44.03 -0.26 3.70
N GLY A 898 -42.91 -0.46 4.40
CA GLY A 898 -41.75 -1.19 3.90
C GLY A 898 -42.04 -2.67 3.58
N PRO A 899 -41.05 -3.41 3.08
CA PRO A 899 -41.27 -4.72 2.49
C PRO A 899 -41.76 -5.76 3.52
N ASP A 900 -42.75 -6.56 3.13
CA ASP A 900 -43.16 -7.77 3.85
C ASP A 900 -42.08 -8.87 3.76
N ALA A 901 -42.30 -9.98 4.46
CA ALA A 901 -41.39 -11.13 4.43
C ALA A 901 -41.26 -11.79 3.03
N GLY A 902 -42.11 -11.41 2.06
CA GLY A 902 -42.05 -11.80 0.66
C GLY A 902 -41.48 -10.73 -0.29
N GLY A 903 -41.00 -9.60 0.22
CA GLY A 903 -40.40 -8.52 -0.58
C GLY A 903 -41.40 -7.61 -1.32
N ARG A 904 -42.67 -7.59 -0.89
CA ARG A 904 -43.70 -6.67 -1.42
C ARG A 904 -43.86 -5.47 -0.51
N PHE A 905 -44.13 -4.31 -1.08
CA PHE A 905 -44.33 -3.04 -0.38
C PHE A 905 -45.81 -2.67 -0.41
N GLN A 906 -46.29 -1.98 0.63
CA GLN A 906 -47.65 -1.42 0.65
C GLN A 906 -47.59 0.02 0.16
N VAL A 907 -48.27 0.33 -0.94
CA VAL A 907 -48.27 1.65 -1.58
C VAL A 907 -49.69 2.23 -1.63
N ARG A 908 -49.80 3.55 -1.58
CA ARG A 908 -51.05 4.31 -1.73
C ARG A 908 -50.97 5.19 -2.98
N TYR A 909 -51.94 5.05 -3.87
CA TYR A 909 -52.06 5.90 -5.06
C TYR A 909 -52.67 7.27 -4.71
N ALA A 910 -52.53 8.25 -5.61
CA ALA A 910 -53.09 9.59 -5.44
C ALA A 910 -54.64 9.63 -5.33
N ASP A 911 -55.35 8.57 -5.75
CA ASP A 911 -56.79 8.38 -5.56
C ASP A 911 -57.16 7.73 -4.19
N GLY A 912 -56.16 7.55 -3.31
CA GLY A 912 -56.33 7.01 -1.95
C GLY A 912 -56.36 5.48 -1.88
N ALA A 913 -56.38 4.77 -3.01
CA ALA A 913 -56.38 3.31 -3.03
C ALA A 913 -55.03 2.74 -2.55
N GLU A 914 -55.05 1.70 -1.70
CA GLU A 914 -53.85 1.00 -1.25
C GLU A 914 -53.71 -0.39 -1.88
N ALA A 915 -52.48 -0.78 -2.21
CA ALA A 915 -52.16 -2.08 -2.80
C ALA A 915 -50.81 -2.62 -2.30
N TRP A 916 -50.65 -3.94 -2.32
CA TRP A 916 -49.34 -4.59 -2.16
C TRP A 916 -48.71 -4.83 -3.53
N VAL A 917 -47.48 -4.38 -3.69
CA VAL A 917 -46.76 -4.32 -4.97
C VAL A 917 -45.36 -4.92 -4.80
N GLU A 918 -44.92 -5.75 -5.74
CA GLU A 918 -43.57 -6.34 -5.68
C GLU A 918 -42.49 -5.27 -5.96
N GLY A 919 -41.33 -5.36 -5.28
CA GLY A 919 -40.26 -4.37 -5.44
C GLY A 919 -39.80 -4.13 -6.89
N ARG A 920 -39.94 -5.13 -7.78
CA ARG A 920 -39.63 -4.99 -9.23
C ARG A 920 -40.62 -4.14 -10.03
N GLN A 921 -41.82 -3.90 -9.50
CA GLN A 921 -42.85 -3.04 -10.10
C GLN A 921 -42.75 -1.59 -9.61
N LEU A 922 -41.76 -1.28 -8.77
CA LEU A 922 -41.53 0.06 -8.22
C LEU A 922 -40.29 0.68 -8.86
N ARG A 923 -40.37 1.98 -9.16
CA ARG A 923 -39.21 2.84 -9.38
C ARG A 923 -39.34 4.12 -8.55
N MET A 924 -38.23 4.75 -8.24
CA MET A 924 -38.26 6.11 -7.70
C MET A 924 -38.97 7.02 -8.69
N ALA A 925 -39.92 7.83 -8.22
CA ALA A 925 -40.47 8.89 -9.06
C ALA A 925 -39.34 9.86 -9.41
N ALA A 926 -39.19 10.19 -10.70
CA ALA A 926 -38.23 11.20 -11.11
C ALA A 926 -38.66 12.54 -10.49
N ARG A 927 -37.86 13.08 -9.56
CA ARG A 927 -38.01 14.47 -9.15
C ARG A 927 -37.59 15.33 -10.34
N GLY A 928 -38.55 16.09 -10.88
CA GLY A 928 -38.26 17.26 -11.72
C GLY A 928 -37.86 18.46 -10.86
#